data_AF-A0A2E5RDI9-F1
#
_entry.id   AF-A0A2E5RDI9-F1
#
_cell.length_a   1.000
_cell.length_b   1.000
_cell.length_c   1.000
_cell.angle_alpha   90.00
_cell.angle_beta   90.00
_cell.angle_gamma   90.00
#
_symmetry.space_group_name_H-M   'P 1'
#
loop_
_entity.id
_entity.type
_entity.pdbx_description
1 polymer ?
#
loop_
_entity_poly.entity_id
_entity_poly.type
_entity_poly.pdbx_seq_one_letter_code
_entity_poly.pdbx_strand_id
1 'polypeptide(L)'
;MRWFLEYLLLPNSMRAILRSVSGLFAFVVIAILLVPVAAPLTMVDNQSSVGDLPWWETTNMDKDRDGIHDAVWMAVAGMSGGGWVDENGRIGVIVDFDHTPTEEDEHLLENSIDFIVQWRYHLIDSIAGRVSVDHLFELTELPGVVLVELDGRLEVQMEDVVPYHGVDTVWEDTGYTGTGSVVAIIDTGIDSDHAGLDDLDDNNETDDPKVIAFYDPVNTPALTNGTEVKAYDDQGHGTHCAGITAGTGAPEMVHVGVAPQAQLVGVKVLDSGGSGSFATVMAGMEWTVEKKHVFNIRAASMSLGGPGAIEWTSSEEESVNRMGNRMMAEGIALFIAAGNSAGPGTIGTPGSAEDVITVGSLDKNGAIAPYSSEGPTEENRVKPNIAFIGSDVMAPDFNTGTGYTSKSGTSMATPGAAGLAALMYQANPDISPFDVRNIMQETSIYRQCHFMLANQPCPEDLIPKNRQNNVYGHGETRSPESVSEAANYVYGLDMGMNISLLSEPTTDNKIHIGPGEGIDYALTGDPVEVQWRTWDMRDTWMDLVEHDLGEEEVTITHTMLVDRLQELPDVEIEGNHTILLRSIRGPNASANMVTHIQVMGSEPILDVEEDTSGTVFALTAIVVLMAGLIGVLLVILIRSESRKWESNDGFAATPAEMADEESVEVADLVGAWTKQLNSDDSSTAESESVYSTMTVKELKSILSDQGMSTSGRKAELIQRLLNK
;
A
#
# COMPACT_ATOMS: atom_id res chain seq x y z
N MET A 1 5.23 1.17 52.74
CA MET A 1 4.82 0.00 53.55
C MET A 1 5.34 -0.02 54.99
N ARG A 2 6.51 0.53 55.32
CA ARG A 2 7.03 0.63 56.72
C ARG A 2 6.23 1.58 57.64
N TRP A 3 5.69 2.68 57.11
CA TRP A 3 4.90 3.67 57.88
C TRP A 3 3.53 3.16 58.36
N PHE A 4 2.89 2.26 57.59
CA PHE A 4 1.56 1.76 57.92
C PHE A 4 1.60 0.69 59.02
N LEU A 5 2.71 -0.04 59.12
CA LEU A 5 2.97 -1.05 60.15
C LEU A 5 3.31 -0.43 61.51
N GLU A 6 3.97 0.74 61.54
CA GLU A 6 4.25 1.47 62.78
C GLU A 6 3.00 2.13 63.40
N TYR A 7 2.04 2.57 62.57
CA TYR A 7 0.79 3.17 63.03
C TYR A 7 -0.14 2.17 63.75
N LEU A 8 -0.09 0.89 63.38
CA LEU A 8 -0.90 -0.19 63.97
C LEU A 8 -0.38 -0.67 65.33
N LEU A 9 0.87 -0.34 65.69
CA LEU A 9 1.52 -0.77 66.94
C LEU A 9 1.43 0.26 68.07
N LEU A 10 0.86 1.44 67.84
CA LEU A 10 0.68 2.47 68.87
C LEU A 10 -0.53 2.17 69.79
N PRO A 11 -0.41 2.36 71.12
CA PRO A 11 -1.49 2.14 72.07
C PRO A 11 -2.66 3.12 71.85
N ASN A 12 -3.89 2.66 72.12
CA ASN A 12 -5.15 3.36 71.80
C ASN A 12 -5.26 4.79 72.38
N SER A 13 -4.54 5.11 73.45
CA SER A 13 -4.51 6.45 74.04
C SER A 13 -3.81 7.50 73.17
N MET A 14 -2.84 7.10 72.33
CA MET A 14 -2.11 8.00 71.44
C MET A 14 -2.86 8.28 70.12
N ARG A 15 -3.69 7.35 69.64
CA ARG A 15 -4.55 7.56 68.46
C ARG A 15 -5.68 8.56 68.70
N ALA A 16 -6.14 8.69 69.95
CA ALA A 16 -7.16 9.66 70.33
C ALA A 16 -6.64 11.12 70.30
N ILE A 17 -5.37 11.33 70.64
CA ILE A 17 -4.74 12.67 70.67
C ILE A 17 -4.53 13.19 69.24
N LEU A 18 -4.08 12.34 68.31
CA LEU A 18 -3.89 12.69 66.89
C LEU A 18 -5.20 13.00 66.13
N ARG A 19 -6.35 12.45 66.58
CA ARG A 19 -7.68 12.84 66.07
C ARG A 19 -8.16 14.21 66.60
N SER A 20 -7.67 14.67 67.75
CA SER A 20 -8.06 15.96 68.33
C SER A 20 -7.31 17.16 67.73
N VAL A 21 -6.09 16.95 67.21
CA VAL A 21 -5.26 18.02 66.63
C VAL A 21 -5.65 18.32 65.17
N SER A 22 -6.21 17.35 64.45
CA SER A 22 -6.68 17.51 63.06
C SER A 22 -8.02 18.25 62.95
N GLY A 23 -8.83 18.29 64.02
CA GLY A 23 -10.10 19.03 64.05
C GLY A 23 -9.98 20.54 64.29
N LEU A 24 -8.89 21.01 64.92
CA LEU A 24 -8.70 22.43 65.23
C LEU A 24 -8.23 23.26 64.02
N PHE A 25 -7.53 22.65 63.06
CA PHE A 25 -7.01 23.35 61.88
C PHE A 25 -8.10 23.64 60.83
N ALA A 26 -9.13 22.78 60.73
CA ALA A 26 -10.25 22.95 59.82
C ALA A 26 -11.22 24.09 60.23
N PHE A 27 -11.28 24.43 61.53
CA PHE A 27 -12.20 25.45 62.04
C PHE A 27 -11.69 26.89 61.86
N VAL A 28 -10.38 27.11 61.80
CA VAL A 28 -9.78 28.44 61.62
C VAL A 28 -9.88 28.92 60.16
N VAL A 29 -9.83 28.00 59.20
CA VAL A 29 -9.89 28.32 57.75
C VAL A 29 -11.32 28.65 57.31
N ILE A 30 -12.34 28.04 57.91
CA ILE A 30 -13.75 28.31 57.57
C ILE A 30 -14.26 29.64 58.19
N ALA A 31 -13.70 30.08 59.32
CA ALA A 31 -14.12 31.31 59.99
C ALA A 31 -13.60 32.61 59.33
N ILE A 32 -12.56 32.53 58.48
CA ILE A 32 -12.01 33.69 57.74
C ILE A 32 -12.84 34.00 56.48
N LEU A 33 -13.68 33.08 56.00
CA LEU A 33 -14.46 33.21 54.77
C LEU A 33 -15.89 33.76 54.93
N LEU A 34 -16.32 34.12 56.15
CA LEU A 34 -17.72 34.48 56.44
C LEU A 34 -17.91 35.73 57.33
N VAL A 35 -17.42 36.90 56.89
CA VAL A 35 -17.90 38.19 57.41
C VAL A 35 -18.37 39.08 56.24
N PRO A 36 -19.66 39.43 56.17
CA PRO A 36 -20.17 40.39 55.20
C PRO A 36 -20.09 41.81 55.78
N VAL A 37 -19.35 42.72 55.15
CA VAL A 37 -19.40 44.15 55.46
C VAL A 37 -20.06 44.88 54.28
N ALA A 38 -21.32 45.24 54.49
CA ALA A 38 -22.05 46.19 53.67
C ALA A 38 -21.66 47.63 54.05
N ALA A 39 -21.21 48.42 53.07
CA ALA A 39 -21.16 49.90 53.12
C ALA A 39 -21.04 50.47 51.68
N PRO A 40 -21.50 51.70 51.42
CA PRO A 40 -22.14 52.08 50.16
C PRO A 40 -21.18 52.43 49.02
N LEU A 41 -21.62 52.13 47.80
CA LEU A 41 -21.01 52.54 46.54
C LEU A 41 -20.98 54.07 46.41
N THR A 42 -19.80 54.66 46.47
CA THR A 42 -19.49 55.88 45.72
C THR A 42 -18.63 55.48 44.54
N MET A 43 -19.21 55.51 43.34
CA MET A 43 -18.47 55.31 42.10
C MET A 43 -17.51 56.48 41.91
N VAL A 44 -16.22 56.23 42.15
CA VAL A 44 -15.13 56.99 41.54
C VAL A 44 -14.66 56.12 40.39
N ASP A 45 -14.89 56.61 39.18
CA ASP A 45 -14.41 56.00 37.95
C ASP A 45 -12.88 56.01 37.96
N ASN A 46 -12.28 54.83 38.05
CA ASN A 46 -10.87 54.63 37.77
C ASN A 46 -10.72 53.27 37.09
N GLN A 47 -11.09 53.23 35.81
CA GLN A 47 -10.59 52.19 34.92
C GLN A 47 -9.07 52.32 34.80
N SER A 48 -8.34 51.31 35.30
CA SER A 48 -7.01 50.99 34.82
C SER A 48 -7.03 49.53 34.38
N SER A 49 -7.06 49.33 33.06
CA SER A 49 -6.90 48.06 32.36
C SER A 49 -5.59 47.37 32.76
N VAL A 50 -5.65 46.09 33.10
CA VAL A 50 -4.49 45.20 32.92
C VAL A 50 -4.41 45.01 31.41
N GLY A 51 -3.48 45.71 30.76
CA GLY A 51 -3.29 45.65 29.32
C GLY A 51 -2.67 44.32 28.91
N ASP A 52 -3.09 43.81 27.75
CA ASP A 52 -2.41 42.74 27.03
C ASP A 52 -0.95 43.17 26.80
N LEU A 53 -0.01 42.49 27.45
CA LEU A 53 1.42 42.68 27.16
C LEU A 53 1.68 42.14 25.74
N PRO A 54 2.54 42.81 24.94
CA PRO A 54 2.89 42.33 23.62
C PRO A 54 3.48 40.91 23.66
N TRP A 55 3.26 40.13 22.60
CA TRP A 55 3.63 38.70 22.58
C TRP A 55 5.14 38.49 22.80
N TRP A 56 5.96 39.38 22.25
CA TRP A 56 7.42 39.37 22.36
C TRP A 56 7.94 39.62 23.79
N GLU A 57 7.15 40.22 24.70
CA GLU A 57 7.55 40.37 26.11
C GLU A 57 7.31 39.11 26.95
N THR A 58 6.59 38.13 26.39
CA THR A 58 6.16 36.90 27.09
C THR A 58 6.60 35.61 26.39
N THR A 59 7.34 35.72 25.28
CA THR A 59 7.82 34.57 24.53
C THR A 59 8.82 33.75 25.34
N ASN A 60 8.72 32.42 25.26
CA ASN A 60 9.67 31.50 25.90
C ASN A 60 10.93 31.24 25.06
N MET A 61 10.98 31.82 23.86
CA MET A 61 12.09 31.72 22.90
C MET A 61 13.27 32.61 23.34
N ASP A 62 13.00 33.64 24.12
CA ASP A 62 13.98 34.54 24.72
C ASP A 62 13.86 34.43 26.26
N LYS A 63 14.64 33.53 26.87
CA LYS A 63 14.50 33.23 28.31
C LYS A 63 15.21 34.23 29.19
N ASP A 64 16.31 34.81 28.71
CA ASP A 64 17.08 35.82 29.42
C ASP A 64 16.59 37.26 29.15
N ARG A 65 15.63 37.42 28.24
CA ARG A 65 14.90 38.65 27.91
C ARG A 65 15.80 39.72 27.32
N ASP A 66 16.71 39.30 26.45
CA ASP A 66 17.65 40.19 25.76
C ASP A 66 17.15 40.64 24.37
N GLY A 67 15.96 40.21 23.96
CA GLY A 67 15.36 40.48 22.65
C GLY A 67 15.91 39.60 21.53
N ILE A 68 16.71 38.58 21.86
CA ILE A 68 17.32 37.64 20.94
C ILE A 68 16.88 36.23 21.32
N HIS A 69 16.48 35.44 20.35
CA HIS A 69 16.17 34.04 20.57
C HIS A 69 17.42 33.29 21.08
N ASP A 70 17.32 32.60 22.23
CA ASP A 70 18.39 31.79 22.85
C ASP A 70 19.13 30.87 21.85
N ALA A 71 18.42 30.38 20.81
CA ALA A 71 18.99 29.52 19.78
C ALA A 71 20.06 30.19 18.91
N VAL A 72 20.02 31.52 18.76
CA VAL A 72 21.05 32.30 18.04
C VAL A 72 22.40 32.11 18.73
N TRP A 73 22.44 32.18 20.06
CA TRP A 73 23.67 32.00 20.83
C TRP A 73 24.18 30.55 20.78
N MET A 74 23.28 29.57 20.74
CA MET A 74 23.66 28.16 20.56
C MET A 74 24.25 27.89 19.16
N ALA A 75 23.68 28.52 18.13
CA ALA A 75 24.16 28.45 16.74
C ALA A 75 25.55 29.09 16.58
N VAL A 76 25.77 30.28 17.15
CA VAL A 76 27.07 30.97 17.18
C VAL A 76 28.13 30.15 17.94
N ALA A 77 27.74 29.50 19.03
CA ALA A 77 28.62 28.65 19.82
C ALA A 77 28.96 27.30 19.15
N GLY A 78 28.35 26.98 18.00
CA GLY A 78 28.54 25.72 17.28
C GLY A 78 27.96 24.50 18.02
N MET A 79 27.05 24.73 18.98
CA MET A 79 26.42 23.67 19.77
C MET A 79 25.28 22.94 19.02
N SER A 80 24.89 23.45 17.84
CA SER A 80 23.81 22.93 16.97
C SER A 80 24.32 22.43 15.61
N GLY A 81 25.51 21.80 15.56
CA GLY A 81 26.19 21.48 14.29
C GLY A 81 26.89 22.71 13.72
N GLY A 82 28.17 22.63 13.33
CA GLY A 82 28.92 23.81 12.87
C GLY A 82 28.40 24.43 11.55
N GLY A 83 28.82 25.67 11.24
CA GLY A 83 28.56 26.30 9.92
C GLY A 83 27.37 27.28 9.84
N TRP A 84 26.82 27.70 10.99
CA TRP A 84 25.79 28.74 11.07
C TRP A 84 26.27 30.15 10.75
N VAL A 85 27.56 30.38 10.96
CA VAL A 85 28.24 31.65 10.69
C VAL A 85 29.08 31.47 9.42
N ASP A 86 28.89 32.35 8.43
CA ASP A 86 29.64 32.30 7.19
C ASP A 86 31.10 32.78 7.34
N GLU A 87 31.86 32.68 6.26
CA GLU A 87 33.27 33.09 6.20
C GLU A 87 33.50 34.57 6.56
N ASN A 88 32.45 35.41 6.50
CA ASN A 88 32.48 36.82 6.84
C ASN A 88 31.95 37.12 8.25
N GLY A 89 31.68 36.09 9.07
CA GLY A 89 31.21 36.27 10.44
C GLY A 89 29.72 36.57 10.56
N ARG A 90 28.91 36.30 9.52
CA ARG A 90 27.47 36.61 9.53
C ARG A 90 26.59 35.38 9.73
N ILE A 91 25.47 35.58 10.41
CA ILE A 91 24.45 34.59 10.71
C ILE A 91 23.12 35.01 10.08
N GLY A 92 22.31 34.04 9.64
CA GLY A 92 20.95 34.28 9.17
C GLY A 92 20.00 34.50 10.34
N VAL A 93 19.18 35.54 10.26
CA VAL A 93 18.20 35.90 11.30
C VAL A 93 16.90 36.43 10.68
N ILE A 94 15.81 36.28 11.42
CA ILE A 94 14.54 36.95 11.15
C ILE A 94 14.37 38.04 12.20
N VAL A 95 14.13 39.27 11.77
CA VAL A 95 13.97 40.45 12.61
C VAL A 95 12.50 40.81 12.66
N ASP A 96 11.89 40.64 13.83
CA ASP A 96 10.51 41.03 14.07
C ASP A 96 10.42 42.49 14.51
N PHE A 97 9.35 43.16 14.09
CA PHE A 97 9.04 44.55 14.38
C PHE A 97 7.72 44.69 15.14
N ASP A 98 7.53 45.82 15.85
CA ASP A 98 6.26 46.19 16.48
C ASP A 98 5.20 46.72 15.48
N HIS A 99 5.55 46.75 14.19
CA HIS A 99 4.72 47.21 13.09
C HIS A 99 5.13 46.54 11.77
N THR A 100 4.26 46.57 10.76
CA THR A 100 4.58 46.02 9.44
C THR A 100 5.73 46.78 8.78
N PRO A 101 6.86 46.12 8.47
CA PRO A 101 8.07 46.80 8.03
C PRO A 101 7.91 47.51 6.69
N THR A 102 8.46 48.71 6.61
CA THR A 102 8.49 49.55 5.41
C THR A 102 9.86 49.52 4.72
N GLU A 103 9.97 50.18 3.55
CA GLU A 103 11.28 50.37 2.89
C GLU A 103 12.24 51.23 3.74
N GLU A 104 11.71 52.08 4.65
CA GLU A 104 12.55 52.87 5.56
C GLU A 104 13.20 51.97 6.62
N ASP A 105 12.49 50.96 7.11
CA ASP A 105 13.00 49.99 8.10
C ASP A 105 14.04 49.05 7.48
N GLU A 106 13.81 48.66 6.22
CA GLU A 106 14.79 47.92 5.40
C GLU A 106 16.10 48.71 5.27
N HIS A 107 16.02 49.98 4.86
CA HIS A 107 17.20 50.84 4.77
C HIS A 107 17.83 51.16 6.13
N LEU A 108 17.05 51.17 7.21
CA LEU A 108 17.58 51.36 8.56
C LEU A 108 18.47 50.18 8.96
N LEU A 109 18.05 48.95 8.67
CA LEU A 109 18.85 47.74 8.90
C LEU A 109 20.11 47.73 8.02
N GLU A 110 19.99 48.01 6.72
CA GLU A 110 21.12 48.04 5.79
C GLU A 110 22.18 49.09 6.17
N ASN A 111 21.74 50.32 6.49
CA ASN A 111 22.67 51.44 6.70
C ASN A 111 23.28 51.47 8.11
N SER A 112 22.59 50.94 9.12
CA SER A 112 23.03 51.06 10.52
C SER A 112 23.98 49.95 10.94
N ILE A 113 23.71 48.72 10.49
CA ILE A 113 24.40 47.50 10.96
C ILE A 113 24.84 46.58 9.81
N ASP A 114 24.84 47.11 8.58
CA ASP A 114 25.23 46.38 7.37
C ASP A 114 24.43 45.07 7.19
N PHE A 115 23.13 45.10 7.54
CA PHE A 115 22.23 43.96 7.39
C PHE A 115 21.99 43.67 5.91
N ILE A 116 22.14 42.41 5.49
CA ILE A 116 21.82 42.00 4.12
C ILE A 116 20.41 41.45 4.12
N VAL A 117 19.47 42.27 3.65
CA VAL A 117 18.06 41.89 3.54
C VAL A 117 17.91 40.81 2.47
N GLN A 118 17.21 39.74 2.81
CA GLN A 118 16.82 38.70 1.86
C GLN A 118 15.34 38.81 1.52
N TRP A 119 14.50 39.00 2.54
CA TRP A 119 13.04 39.07 2.38
C TRP A 119 12.43 40.08 3.34
N ARG A 120 11.53 40.92 2.84
CA ARG A 120 10.60 41.72 3.66
C ARG A 120 9.21 41.14 3.52
N TYR A 121 8.61 40.74 4.63
CA TYR A 121 7.29 40.15 4.62
C TYR A 121 6.21 41.23 4.64
N HIS A 122 5.10 40.99 3.93
CA HIS A 122 3.98 41.94 3.83
C HIS A 122 2.75 41.50 4.64
N LEU A 123 2.79 40.29 5.19
CA LEU A 123 1.70 39.67 5.95
C LEU A 123 2.03 39.47 7.43
N ILE A 124 3.32 39.52 7.76
CA ILE A 124 3.85 39.45 9.12
C ILE A 124 4.83 40.59 9.30
N ASP A 125 5.00 41.01 10.55
CA ASP A 125 5.75 42.20 10.89
C ASP A 125 7.27 41.91 10.97
N SER A 126 7.86 41.31 9.94
CA SER A 126 9.24 40.80 10.01
C SER A 126 10.05 40.99 8.72
N ILE A 127 11.37 41.04 8.86
CA ILE A 127 12.37 41.06 7.77
C ILE A 127 13.38 39.93 8.00
N ALA A 128 13.60 39.07 7.01
CA ALA A 128 14.64 38.03 7.06
C ALA A 128 15.89 38.46 6.30
N GLY A 129 17.06 38.09 6.83
CA GLY A 129 18.34 38.39 6.20
C GLY A 129 19.54 37.94 7.00
N ARG A 130 20.72 38.49 6.69
CA ARG A 130 21.99 38.12 7.33
C ARG A 130 22.66 39.30 8.00
N VAL A 131 23.13 39.11 9.23
CA VAL A 131 23.80 40.13 10.05
C VAL A 131 25.11 39.60 10.62
N SER A 132 26.09 40.47 10.86
CA SER A 132 27.30 40.09 11.59
C SER A 132 26.94 39.72 13.03
N VAL A 133 27.55 38.64 13.55
CA VAL A 133 27.35 38.20 14.94
C VAL A 133 27.68 39.31 15.94
N ASP A 134 28.67 40.16 15.62
CA ASP A 134 29.08 41.28 16.48
C ASP A 134 28.01 42.38 16.60
N HIS A 135 27.05 42.45 15.67
CA HIS A 135 26.00 43.47 15.63
C HIS A 135 24.64 42.96 16.15
N LEU A 136 24.55 41.73 16.67
CA LEU A 136 23.29 41.16 17.16
C LEU A 136 22.65 41.94 18.31
N PHE A 137 23.44 42.47 19.25
CA PHE A 137 22.93 43.33 20.31
C PHE A 137 22.56 44.74 19.81
N GLU A 138 23.29 45.26 18.83
CA GLU A 138 22.97 46.56 18.23
C GLU A 138 21.67 46.51 17.42
N LEU A 139 21.36 45.34 16.84
CA LEU A 139 20.13 45.05 16.12
C LEU A 139 18.88 45.14 17.02
N THR A 140 18.94 44.72 18.29
CA THR A 140 17.81 44.84 19.23
C THR A 140 17.63 46.26 19.79
N GLU A 141 18.64 47.13 19.67
CA GLU A 141 18.54 48.54 20.06
C GLU A 141 17.93 49.43 18.96
N LEU A 142 17.71 48.89 17.76
CA LEU A 142 17.13 49.63 16.64
C LEU A 142 15.64 49.91 16.86
N PRO A 143 15.16 51.09 16.43
CA PRO A 143 13.77 51.48 16.64
C PRO A 143 12.82 50.53 15.91
N GLY A 144 11.82 50.04 16.63
CA GLY A 144 10.78 49.16 16.11
C GLY A 144 11.13 47.68 16.14
N VAL A 145 12.40 47.28 16.33
CA VAL A 145 12.79 45.87 16.47
C VAL A 145 12.33 45.34 17.83
N VAL A 146 11.67 44.18 17.84
CA VAL A 146 11.11 43.57 19.05
C VAL A 146 11.68 42.20 19.40
N LEU A 147 12.07 41.41 18.40
CA LEU A 147 12.68 40.10 18.59
C LEU A 147 13.58 39.77 17.40
N VAL A 148 14.72 39.12 17.68
CA VAL A 148 15.61 38.58 16.65
C VAL A 148 15.61 37.07 16.75
N GLU A 149 15.06 36.41 15.75
CA GLU A 149 14.99 34.95 15.67
C GLU A 149 16.11 34.38 14.80
N LEU A 150 16.53 33.15 15.10
CA LEU A 150 17.45 32.42 14.24
C LEU A 150 16.75 32.02 12.93
N ASP A 151 17.35 32.35 11.79
CA ASP A 151 16.96 31.78 10.50
C ASP A 151 17.48 30.33 10.45
N GLY A 152 16.60 29.38 10.77
CA GLY A 152 16.94 27.97 10.90
C GLY A 152 17.55 27.40 9.62
N ARG A 153 18.72 26.76 9.74
CA ARG A 153 19.27 25.93 8.66
C ARG A 153 18.52 24.61 8.65
N LEU A 154 17.94 24.29 7.51
CA LEU A 154 17.44 22.97 7.17
C LEU A 154 18.60 22.16 6.58
N GLU A 155 18.98 21.04 7.20
CA GLU A 155 20.05 20.17 6.72
C GLU A 155 19.46 18.94 5.99
N VAL A 156 19.85 18.83 4.73
CA VAL A 156 19.28 18.00 3.65
C VAL A 156 19.82 16.57 3.67
N GLN A 157 18.97 15.54 3.86
CA GLN A 157 19.36 14.11 3.80
C GLN A 157 18.11 13.22 3.63
N MET A 158 17.89 12.57 2.47
CA MET A 158 16.95 11.44 2.34
C MET A 158 17.54 10.14 2.85
N GLU A 159 18.87 10.02 2.89
CA GLU A 159 19.59 8.84 3.38
C GLU A 159 19.08 8.39 4.75
N ASP A 160 18.48 9.29 5.55
CA ASP A 160 17.94 8.97 6.85
C ASP A 160 16.52 8.38 6.83
N VAL A 161 15.67 8.59 5.83
CA VAL A 161 14.25 8.17 5.88
C VAL A 161 14.12 6.65 5.97
N VAL A 162 14.80 5.95 5.06
CA VAL A 162 14.78 4.48 4.95
C VAL A 162 15.37 3.84 6.23
N PRO A 163 16.59 4.19 6.68
CA PRO A 163 17.17 3.67 7.92
C PRO A 163 16.41 4.09 9.18
N TYR A 164 15.88 5.32 9.23
CA TYR A 164 15.13 5.82 10.39
C TYR A 164 13.92 4.94 10.65
N HIS A 165 13.15 4.62 9.61
CA HIS A 165 11.97 3.77 9.74
C HIS A 165 12.29 2.26 9.75
N GLY A 166 13.56 1.86 9.54
CA GLY A 166 14.00 0.46 9.45
C GLY A 166 13.51 -0.22 8.17
N VAL A 167 13.39 0.53 7.08
CA VAL A 167 12.97 -0.02 5.78
C VAL A 167 14.08 -0.88 5.17
N ASP A 168 15.34 -0.45 5.34
CA ASP A 168 16.54 -1.21 4.98
C ASP A 168 16.57 -2.60 5.63
N THR A 169 16.23 -2.69 6.92
CA THR A 169 16.18 -4.00 7.60
C THR A 169 15.06 -4.88 7.08
N VAL A 170 13.94 -4.33 6.59
CA VAL A 170 12.91 -5.11 5.90
C VAL A 170 13.48 -5.71 4.61
N TRP A 171 14.19 -4.91 3.80
CA TRP A 171 14.80 -5.38 2.57
C TRP A 171 15.83 -6.49 2.83
N GLU A 172 16.72 -6.27 3.80
CA GLU A 172 17.78 -7.21 4.15
C GLU A 172 17.24 -8.51 4.78
N ASP A 173 16.30 -8.41 5.72
CA ASP A 173 15.82 -9.55 6.48
C ASP A 173 14.79 -10.37 5.70
N THR A 174 13.96 -9.74 4.87
CA THR A 174 12.81 -10.41 4.22
C THR A 174 12.89 -10.48 2.70
N GLY A 175 13.68 -9.62 2.06
CA GLY A 175 13.70 -9.47 0.61
C GLY A 175 12.51 -8.69 0.04
N TYR A 176 11.59 -8.19 0.88
CA TYR A 176 10.45 -7.40 0.41
C TYR A 176 10.88 -5.98 0.03
N THR A 177 10.81 -5.64 -1.26
CA THR A 177 11.21 -4.34 -1.83
C THR A 177 10.06 -3.62 -2.54
N GLY A 178 8.84 -4.18 -2.46
CA GLY A 178 7.63 -3.67 -3.08
C GLY A 178 7.28 -4.34 -4.42
N THR A 179 8.05 -5.34 -4.85
CA THR A 179 7.85 -6.04 -6.14
C THR A 179 6.41 -6.52 -6.30
N GLY A 180 5.83 -6.24 -7.47
CA GLY A 180 4.44 -6.57 -7.80
C GLY A 180 3.40 -5.57 -7.27
N SER A 181 3.68 -4.86 -6.18
CA SER A 181 2.77 -3.82 -5.68
C SER A 181 2.77 -2.58 -6.57
N VAL A 182 1.60 -1.97 -6.75
CA VAL A 182 1.45 -0.74 -7.53
C VAL A 182 0.85 0.37 -6.67
N VAL A 183 1.49 1.54 -6.71
CA VAL A 183 1.06 2.74 -5.97
C VAL A 183 0.68 3.85 -6.94
N ALA A 184 -0.52 4.41 -6.79
CA ALA A 184 -0.95 5.58 -7.54
C ALA A 184 -0.48 6.88 -6.86
N ILE A 185 0.14 7.79 -7.62
CA ILE A 185 0.54 9.12 -7.16
C ILE A 185 -0.44 10.14 -7.75
N ILE A 186 -1.36 10.64 -6.92
CA ILE A 186 -2.40 11.60 -7.31
C ILE A 186 -1.90 13.01 -6.97
N ASP A 187 -1.25 13.67 -7.93
CA ASP A 187 -0.44 14.88 -7.68
C ASP A 187 -0.27 15.78 -8.95
N THR A 188 0.85 16.49 -9.12
CA THR A 188 1.19 17.34 -10.29
C THR A 188 1.63 16.55 -11.53
N GLY A 189 1.88 15.25 -11.38
CA GLY A 189 2.42 14.40 -12.45
C GLY A 189 3.60 13.58 -11.97
N ILE A 190 4.27 12.87 -12.89
CA ILE A 190 5.51 12.13 -12.62
C ILE A 190 6.41 12.29 -13.84
N ASP A 191 7.63 12.79 -13.63
CA ASP A 191 8.67 12.74 -14.65
C ASP A 191 9.21 11.30 -14.77
N SER A 192 8.66 10.55 -15.72
CA SER A 192 9.09 9.16 -15.99
C SER A 192 10.35 9.07 -16.84
N ASP A 193 11.02 10.19 -17.15
CA ASP A 193 12.32 10.20 -17.83
C ASP A 193 13.48 10.42 -16.84
N HIS A 194 13.17 10.60 -15.55
CA HIS A 194 14.18 10.67 -14.51
C HIS A 194 14.78 9.28 -14.28
N ALA A 195 16.11 9.17 -14.27
CA ALA A 195 16.88 7.92 -14.18
C ALA A 195 16.63 7.07 -12.92
N GLY A 196 15.80 7.55 -11.99
CA GLY A 196 15.40 6.80 -10.79
C GLY A 196 13.92 6.39 -10.79
N LEU A 197 13.23 6.69 -11.89
CA LEU A 197 11.78 6.56 -12.09
C LEU A 197 11.43 6.18 -13.54
N ASP A 198 12.41 5.90 -14.40
CA ASP A 198 12.22 5.49 -15.79
C ASP A 198 12.00 3.98 -15.89
N ASP A 199 12.82 3.18 -15.22
CA ASP A 199 12.72 1.71 -15.19
C ASP A 199 12.88 1.11 -13.77
N LEU A 200 12.80 -0.22 -13.64
CA LEU A 200 12.87 -0.90 -12.34
C LEU A 200 14.30 -1.17 -11.86
N ASP A 201 15.27 -1.30 -12.77
CA ASP A 201 16.63 -1.78 -12.49
C ASP A 201 17.76 -0.80 -12.91
N ASP A 202 17.40 0.41 -13.35
CA ASP A 202 18.28 1.48 -13.80
C ASP A 202 19.15 1.09 -15.01
N ASN A 203 18.65 0.14 -15.81
CA ASN A 203 19.29 -0.36 -17.00
C ASN A 203 18.46 -0.04 -18.24
N ASN A 204 18.84 1.03 -18.93
CA ASN A 204 18.19 1.47 -20.17
C ASN A 204 18.26 0.48 -21.36
N GLU A 205 18.88 -0.70 -21.20
CA GLU A 205 18.81 -1.83 -22.14
C GLU A 205 17.60 -2.74 -21.90
N THR A 206 16.92 -2.64 -20.75
CA THR A 206 15.72 -3.40 -20.39
C THR A 206 14.42 -2.61 -20.60
N ASP A 207 13.30 -3.33 -20.78
CA ASP A 207 11.97 -2.76 -21.02
C ASP A 207 11.01 -3.07 -19.86
N ASP A 208 11.31 -2.48 -18.70
CA ASP A 208 10.63 -2.66 -17.44
C ASP A 208 10.29 -1.30 -16.77
N PRO A 209 9.34 -0.54 -17.35
CA PRO A 209 9.07 0.81 -16.90
C PRO A 209 8.57 0.87 -15.45
N LYS A 210 9.09 1.84 -14.68
CA LYS A 210 8.62 2.13 -13.32
C LYS A 210 7.18 2.64 -13.33
N VAL A 211 6.90 3.57 -14.25
CA VAL A 211 5.58 4.21 -14.40
C VAL A 211 4.80 3.50 -15.50
N ILE A 212 3.84 2.66 -15.11
CA ILE A 212 3.12 1.78 -16.04
C ILE A 212 1.83 2.40 -16.61
N ALA A 213 1.30 3.45 -15.98
CA ALA A 213 0.14 4.18 -16.47
C ALA A 213 0.15 5.64 -16.01
N PHE A 214 -0.51 6.49 -16.79
CA PHE A 214 -0.65 7.91 -16.55
C PHE A 214 -2.02 8.44 -16.97
N TYR A 215 -2.63 9.26 -16.11
CA TYR A 215 -3.89 9.95 -16.40
C TYR A 215 -3.79 11.43 -16.06
N ASP A 216 -4.20 12.29 -17.02
CA ASP A 216 -4.18 13.74 -16.89
C ASP A 216 -5.58 14.33 -17.13
N PRO A 217 -6.43 14.38 -16.10
CA PRO A 217 -7.71 15.07 -16.13
C PRO A 217 -7.61 16.60 -16.19
N VAL A 218 -6.42 17.20 -15.99
CA VAL A 218 -6.22 18.66 -16.04
C VAL A 218 -6.21 19.12 -17.49
N ASN A 219 -5.40 18.48 -18.35
CA ASN A 219 -5.21 18.90 -19.73
C ASN A 219 -5.90 17.99 -20.75
N THR A 220 -6.00 16.69 -20.47
CA THR A 220 -6.51 15.68 -21.42
C THR A 220 -7.55 14.73 -20.80
N PRO A 221 -8.66 15.25 -20.22
CA PRO A 221 -9.64 14.44 -19.49
C PRO A 221 -10.38 13.38 -20.34
N ALA A 222 -10.28 13.44 -21.66
CA ALA A 222 -10.91 12.46 -22.56
C ALA A 222 -10.06 11.19 -22.75
N LEU A 223 -8.78 11.20 -22.37
CA LEU A 223 -7.86 10.08 -22.53
C LEU A 223 -7.78 9.28 -21.23
N THR A 224 -8.59 8.24 -21.13
CA THR A 224 -8.80 7.48 -19.87
C THR A 224 -8.20 6.08 -19.90
N ASN A 225 -7.52 5.67 -20.98
CA ASN A 225 -6.96 4.31 -21.04
C ASN A 225 -5.72 4.13 -20.16
N GLY A 226 -5.03 5.21 -19.80
CA GLY A 226 -3.84 5.18 -18.93
C GLY A 226 -2.52 5.03 -19.65
N THR A 227 -2.52 4.68 -20.94
CA THR A 227 -1.29 4.48 -21.74
C THR A 227 -1.21 5.41 -22.95
N GLU A 228 -2.21 6.28 -23.11
CA GLU A 228 -2.34 7.20 -24.26
C GLU A 228 -1.46 8.45 -24.12
N VAL A 229 -1.09 8.80 -22.89
CA VAL A 229 -0.30 9.98 -22.55
C VAL A 229 0.95 9.49 -21.83
N LYS A 230 2.12 9.90 -22.33
CA LYS A 230 3.38 9.67 -21.61
C LYS A 230 3.34 10.45 -20.30
N ALA A 231 3.76 9.83 -19.20
CA ALA A 231 3.87 10.52 -17.93
C ALA A 231 4.83 11.70 -18.01
N TYR A 232 4.44 12.80 -17.38
CA TYR A 232 5.26 13.99 -17.26
C TYR A 232 4.88 14.75 -15.99
N ASP A 233 5.75 15.66 -15.56
CA ASP A 233 5.50 16.60 -14.48
C ASP A 233 5.97 18.00 -14.92
N ASP A 234 5.13 19.00 -14.66
CA ASP A 234 5.35 20.40 -15.01
C ASP A 234 5.51 21.31 -13.78
N GLN A 235 5.59 20.71 -12.58
CA GLN A 235 5.80 21.43 -11.31
C GLN A 235 6.90 20.79 -10.45
N GLY A 236 6.93 19.46 -10.35
CA GLY A 236 7.99 18.69 -9.68
C GLY A 236 7.61 18.05 -8.34
N HIS A 237 6.49 18.44 -7.73
CA HIS A 237 6.03 17.91 -6.45
C HIS A 237 5.62 16.43 -6.55
N GLY A 238 4.90 16.06 -7.61
CA GLY A 238 4.50 14.68 -7.86
C GLY A 238 5.70 13.76 -8.16
N THR A 239 6.67 14.22 -8.95
CA THR A 239 7.95 13.50 -9.18
C THR A 239 8.70 13.23 -7.87
N HIS A 240 8.77 14.24 -7.00
CA HIS A 240 9.39 14.10 -5.68
C HIS A 240 8.63 13.07 -4.81
N CYS A 241 7.30 13.09 -4.82
CA CYS A 241 6.49 12.11 -4.08
C CYS A 241 6.66 10.69 -4.64
N ALA A 242 6.66 10.54 -5.96
CA ALA A 242 6.88 9.27 -6.65
C ALA A 242 8.22 8.63 -6.24
N GLY A 243 9.30 9.41 -6.19
CA GLY A 243 10.61 8.92 -5.79
C GLY A 243 10.71 8.52 -4.31
N ILE A 244 10.03 9.23 -3.40
CA ILE A 244 9.97 8.80 -1.99
C ILE A 244 9.26 7.44 -1.88
N THR A 245 8.21 7.22 -2.65
CA THR A 245 7.46 5.96 -2.65
C THR A 245 8.28 4.81 -3.23
N ALA A 246 8.79 4.96 -4.47
CA ALA A 246 9.33 3.84 -5.24
C ALA A 246 10.54 4.19 -6.13
N GLY A 247 11.23 5.30 -5.85
CA GLY A 247 12.46 5.64 -6.59
C GLY A 247 13.55 4.60 -6.37
N THR A 248 14.25 4.21 -7.42
CA THR A 248 15.37 3.25 -7.34
C THR A 248 16.60 3.86 -6.67
N GLY A 249 16.70 5.19 -6.70
CA GLY A 249 17.81 5.97 -6.15
C GLY A 249 18.92 6.24 -7.17
N ALA A 250 18.77 5.80 -8.42
CA ALA A 250 19.74 6.04 -9.47
C ALA A 250 19.90 7.53 -9.83
N PRO A 251 21.07 7.92 -10.37
CA PRO A 251 22.18 7.03 -10.73
C PRO A 251 23.14 6.68 -9.57
N GLU A 252 23.12 7.41 -8.46
CA GLU A 252 24.06 7.18 -7.35
C GLU A 252 23.65 6.07 -6.37
N MET A 253 22.39 5.62 -6.40
CA MET A 253 21.78 4.64 -5.47
C MET A 253 21.83 5.07 -4.00
N VAL A 254 21.82 6.38 -3.74
CA VAL A 254 21.88 6.97 -2.38
C VAL A 254 20.49 7.33 -1.87
N HIS A 255 19.60 7.71 -2.78
CA HIS A 255 18.31 8.31 -2.48
C HIS A 255 17.18 7.36 -2.86
N VAL A 256 17.25 6.15 -2.31
CA VAL A 256 16.31 5.05 -2.59
C VAL A 256 14.98 5.30 -1.87
N GLY A 257 13.87 5.13 -2.58
CA GLY A 257 12.52 5.20 -2.04
C GLY A 257 12.19 4.05 -1.09
N VAL A 258 11.04 4.09 -0.44
CA VAL A 258 10.65 3.08 0.56
C VAL A 258 10.37 1.69 -0.04
N ALA A 259 9.81 1.66 -1.25
CA ALA A 259 9.49 0.44 -1.98
C ALA A 259 10.07 0.50 -3.40
N PRO A 260 11.41 0.39 -3.56
CA PRO A 260 12.10 0.69 -4.82
C PRO A 260 11.70 -0.22 -5.99
N GLN A 261 11.12 -1.39 -5.73
CA GLN A 261 10.65 -2.34 -6.76
C GLN A 261 9.13 -2.29 -6.97
N ALA A 262 8.42 -1.38 -6.32
CA ALA A 262 7.01 -1.12 -6.63
C ALA A 262 6.88 -0.37 -7.95
N GLN A 263 5.79 -0.64 -8.68
CA GLN A 263 5.43 0.13 -9.88
C GLN A 263 4.54 1.31 -9.51
N LEU A 264 4.53 2.32 -10.38
CA LEU A 264 3.81 3.57 -10.16
C LEU A 264 2.76 3.81 -11.24
N VAL A 265 1.67 4.45 -10.82
CA VAL A 265 0.66 5.02 -11.71
C VAL A 265 0.55 6.51 -11.41
N GLY A 266 0.80 7.36 -12.40
CA GLY A 266 0.69 8.81 -12.24
C GLY A 266 -0.72 9.33 -12.53
N VAL A 267 -1.28 10.13 -11.64
CA VAL A 267 -2.60 10.74 -11.82
C VAL A 267 -2.47 12.24 -11.58
N LYS A 268 -2.34 13.01 -12.67
CA LYS A 268 -2.12 14.46 -12.63
C LYS A 268 -3.43 15.20 -12.36
N VAL A 269 -3.64 15.64 -11.12
CA VAL A 269 -4.83 16.42 -10.70
C VAL A 269 -4.52 17.87 -10.36
N LEU A 270 -3.24 18.22 -10.25
CA LEU A 270 -2.74 19.57 -10.02
C LEU A 270 -2.09 20.14 -11.29
N ASP A 271 -2.27 21.43 -11.52
CA ASP A 271 -1.66 22.18 -12.63
C ASP A 271 -0.19 22.52 -12.36
N SER A 272 0.46 23.18 -13.33
CA SER A 272 1.87 23.60 -13.24
C SER A 272 2.15 24.60 -12.10
N GLY A 273 1.11 25.21 -11.53
CA GLY A 273 1.20 26.06 -10.34
C GLY A 273 1.09 25.28 -9.03
N GLY A 274 0.95 23.95 -9.08
CA GLY A 274 0.70 23.11 -7.90
C GLY A 274 -0.70 23.29 -7.34
N SER A 275 -1.63 23.85 -8.12
CA SER A 275 -3.00 24.11 -7.71
C SER A 275 -3.97 23.20 -8.46
N GLY A 276 -5.06 22.80 -7.83
CA GLY A 276 -6.07 21.96 -8.45
C GLY A 276 -7.44 22.19 -7.86
N SER A 277 -8.46 21.74 -8.59
CA SER A 277 -9.84 21.77 -8.09
C SER A 277 -10.18 20.43 -7.44
N PHE A 278 -10.97 20.46 -6.38
CA PHE A 278 -11.48 19.23 -5.77
C PHE A 278 -12.27 18.35 -6.75
N ALA A 279 -12.90 18.93 -7.79
CA ALA A 279 -13.56 18.17 -8.84
C ALA A 279 -12.56 17.36 -9.68
N THR A 280 -11.40 17.95 -10.01
CA THR A 280 -10.32 17.27 -10.72
C THR A 280 -9.70 16.17 -9.87
N VAL A 281 -9.48 16.43 -8.57
CA VAL A 281 -9.00 15.42 -7.62
C VAL A 281 -9.95 14.23 -7.57
N MET A 282 -11.26 14.48 -7.41
CA MET A 282 -12.27 13.42 -7.39
C MET A 282 -12.31 12.62 -8.70
N ALA A 283 -12.12 13.25 -9.86
CA ALA A 283 -12.02 12.56 -11.15
C ALA A 283 -10.77 11.64 -11.22
N GLY A 284 -9.64 12.09 -10.67
CA GLY A 284 -8.45 11.25 -10.54
C GLY A 284 -8.68 10.05 -9.61
N MET A 285 -9.34 10.26 -8.48
CA MET A 285 -9.72 9.18 -7.55
C MET A 285 -10.66 8.17 -8.21
N GLU A 286 -11.67 8.64 -8.95
CA GLU A 286 -12.62 7.78 -9.67
C GLU A 286 -11.90 6.92 -10.70
N TRP A 287 -11.06 7.53 -11.54
CA TRP A 287 -10.25 6.81 -12.51
C TRP A 287 -9.33 5.76 -11.87
N THR A 288 -8.74 6.09 -10.73
CA THR A 288 -7.86 5.18 -9.99
C THR A 288 -8.63 3.95 -9.50
N VAL A 289 -9.86 4.15 -9.00
CA VAL A 289 -10.75 3.04 -8.61
C VAL A 289 -11.19 2.21 -9.82
N GLU A 290 -11.52 2.84 -10.94
CA GLU A 290 -11.93 2.15 -12.17
C GLU A 290 -10.80 1.29 -12.76
N LYS A 291 -9.56 1.77 -12.69
CA LYS A 291 -8.38 1.09 -13.25
C LYS A 291 -7.64 0.18 -12.27
N LYS A 292 -8.14 0.05 -11.04
CA LYS A 292 -7.46 -0.71 -9.98
C LYS A 292 -7.15 -2.16 -10.36
N HIS A 293 -8.03 -2.85 -11.08
CA HIS A 293 -7.79 -4.23 -11.50
C HIS A 293 -6.89 -4.31 -12.75
N VAL A 294 -6.95 -3.29 -13.62
CA VAL A 294 -6.16 -3.25 -14.86
C VAL A 294 -4.67 -3.07 -14.56
N PHE A 295 -4.34 -2.16 -13.65
CA PHE A 295 -2.95 -1.87 -13.25
C PHE A 295 -2.60 -2.38 -11.86
N ASN A 296 -3.46 -3.21 -11.27
CA ASN A 296 -3.33 -3.71 -9.89
C ASN A 296 -2.95 -2.63 -8.85
N ILE A 297 -3.70 -1.51 -8.84
CA ILE A 297 -3.44 -0.40 -7.93
C ILE A 297 -3.91 -0.78 -6.52
N ARG A 298 -2.97 -0.90 -5.58
CA ARG A 298 -3.24 -1.35 -4.20
C ARG A 298 -3.24 -0.20 -3.20
N ALA A 299 -2.41 0.81 -3.44
CA ALA A 299 -2.32 2.01 -2.62
C ALA A 299 -2.36 3.27 -3.48
N ALA A 300 -2.73 4.38 -2.89
CA ALA A 300 -2.66 5.70 -3.50
C ALA A 300 -2.13 6.73 -2.50
N SER A 301 -1.28 7.63 -2.98
CA SER A 301 -0.74 8.76 -2.22
C SER A 301 -1.33 10.06 -2.75
N MET A 302 -1.92 10.85 -1.85
CA MET A 302 -2.44 12.19 -2.11
C MET A 302 -1.75 13.20 -1.19
N SER A 303 -0.68 13.79 -1.71
CA SER A 303 0.11 14.81 -1.00
C SER A 303 -0.45 16.22 -1.19
N LEU A 304 -1.77 16.36 -1.12
CA LEU A 304 -2.51 17.59 -1.38
C LEU A 304 -3.64 17.79 -0.37
N GLY A 305 -4.02 19.05 -0.13
CA GLY A 305 -5.11 19.42 0.76
C GLY A 305 -5.41 20.93 0.71
N GLY A 306 -6.63 21.32 1.05
CA GLY A 306 -7.02 22.72 1.19
C GLY A 306 -6.65 23.29 2.56
N PRO A 307 -6.47 24.62 2.71
CA PRO A 307 -6.25 25.25 4.02
C PRO A 307 -7.45 24.99 4.94
N GLY A 308 -7.21 24.20 5.99
CA GLY A 308 -8.21 23.77 6.97
C GLY A 308 -8.42 24.80 8.09
N ALA A 309 -8.81 26.03 7.75
CA ALA A 309 -9.44 26.88 8.76
C ALA A 309 -10.83 26.29 8.98
N ILE A 310 -11.05 25.51 10.06
CA ILE A 310 -12.32 24.87 10.48
C ILE A 310 -13.47 25.36 9.60
N GLU A 311 -13.68 24.70 8.46
CA GLU A 311 -14.87 24.96 7.68
C GLU A 311 -16.01 24.46 8.58
N TRP A 312 -16.99 25.31 8.84
CA TRP A 312 -18.12 25.00 9.71
C TRP A 312 -19.10 23.98 9.04
N THR A 313 -18.55 23.08 8.22
CA THR A 313 -19.17 21.97 7.49
C THR A 313 -18.62 20.66 8.04
N SER A 314 -19.47 19.64 8.14
CA SER A 314 -19.02 18.30 8.58
C SER A 314 -18.17 17.65 7.48
N SER A 315 -17.02 17.07 7.82
CA SER A 315 -16.15 16.26 6.93
C SER A 315 -16.97 15.32 6.06
N GLU A 316 -17.95 14.62 6.64
CA GLU A 316 -18.79 13.63 5.96
C GLU A 316 -19.75 14.26 4.93
N GLU A 317 -20.08 15.54 5.08
CA GLU A 317 -20.91 16.29 4.15
C GLU A 317 -20.13 16.77 2.91
N GLU A 318 -18.80 16.72 2.95
CA GLU A 318 -17.94 17.08 1.81
C GLU A 318 -17.80 15.93 0.81
N SER A 319 -17.99 16.23 -0.46
CA SER A 319 -17.97 15.22 -1.53
C SER A 319 -16.61 14.55 -1.69
N VAL A 320 -15.53 15.28 -1.41
CA VAL A 320 -14.15 14.77 -1.55
C VAL A 320 -13.83 13.77 -0.44
N ASN A 321 -14.24 14.05 0.79
CA ASN A 321 -14.07 13.11 1.92
C ASN A 321 -14.87 11.83 1.71
N ARG A 322 -16.12 11.94 1.23
CA ARG A 322 -16.90 10.75 0.84
C ARG A 322 -16.25 9.96 -0.29
N MET A 323 -15.61 10.63 -1.24
CA MET A 323 -14.87 9.97 -2.31
C MET A 323 -13.64 9.23 -1.77
N GLY A 324 -12.89 9.85 -0.84
CA GLY A 324 -11.77 9.21 -0.15
C GLY A 324 -12.20 7.97 0.63
N ASN A 325 -13.29 8.06 1.41
CA ASN A 325 -13.85 6.91 2.11
C ASN A 325 -14.31 5.82 1.13
N ARG A 326 -14.92 6.20 0.00
CA ARG A 326 -15.33 5.24 -1.02
C ARG A 326 -14.14 4.53 -1.64
N MET A 327 -13.05 5.23 -1.91
CA MET A 327 -11.82 4.66 -2.47
C MET A 327 -11.20 3.61 -1.53
N MET A 328 -11.16 3.88 -0.21
CA MET A 328 -10.78 2.90 0.82
C MET A 328 -11.69 1.67 0.79
N ALA A 329 -13.01 1.88 0.76
CA ALA A 329 -14.00 0.80 0.73
C ALA A 329 -13.94 -0.05 -0.55
N GLU A 330 -13.46 0.52 -1.66
CA GLU A 330 -13.25 -0.17 -2.94
C GLU A 330 -11.92 -0.96 -2.98
N GLY A 331 -11.13 -0.95 -1.91
CA GLY A 331 -9.94 -1.81 -1.80
C GLY A 331 -8.61 -1.11 -2.08
N ILE A 332 -8.57 0.22 -2.17
CA ILE A 332 -7.31 0.98 -2.36
C ILE A 332 -6.95 1.70 -1.06
N ALA A 333 -5.75 1.43 -0.52
CA ALA A 333 -5.24 2.15 0.65
C ALA A 333 -4.85 3.59 0.27
N LEU A 334 -5.69 4.53 0.66
CA LEU A 334 -5.52 5.96 0.39
C LEU A 334 -4.80 6.67 1.55
N PHE A 335 -3.60 7.16 1.26
CA PHE A 335 -2.79 7.97 2.15
C PHE A 335 -2.94 9.46 1.79
N ILE A 336 -3.20 10.30 2.79
CA ILE A 336 -3.42 11.74 2.59
C ILE A 336 -2.56 12.53 3.57
N ALA A 337 -1.95 13.61 3.09
CA ALA A 337 -1.21 14.55 3.93
C ALA A 337 -2.12 15.19 4.99
N ALA A 338 -1.63 15.30 6.24
CA ALA A 338 -2.36 15.98 7.31
C ALA A 338 -2.56 17.48 7.05
N GLY A 339 -1.65 18.11 6.31
CA GLY A 339 -1.61 19.56 6.08
C GLY A 339 -0.40 20.21 6.76
N ASN A 340 -0.07 21.43 6.32
CA ASN A 340 1.11 22.18 6.79
C ASN A 340 0.71 23.49 7.48
N SER A 341 -0.44 23.51 8.18
CA SER A 341 -1.00 24.74 8.79
C SER A 341 -0.63 24.94 10.26
N ALA A 342 0.06 23.98 10.87
CA ALA A 342 0.50 23.95 12.27
C ALA A 342 -0.61 24.10 13.32
N GLY A 343 -0.43 23.44 14.46
CA GLY A 343 -1.29 23.60 15.64
C GLY A 343 -2.64 22.89 15.56
N PRO A 344 -3.42 22.91 16.65
CA PRO A 344 -4.59 22.06 16.83
C PRO A 344 -5.78 22.48 15.96
N GLY A 345 -6.50 21.49 15.43
CA GLY A 345 -7.71 21.72 14.64
C GLY A 345 -7.44 22.16 13.20
N THR A 346 -6.26 21.85 12.65
CA THR A 346 -5.80 22.34 11.34
C THR A 346 -5.68 21.24 10.29
N ILE A 347 -6.21 20.06 10.56
CA ILE A 347 -6.36 18.99 9.57
C ILE A 347 -7.36 19.45 8.50
N GLY A 348 -6.90 19.58 7.27
CA GLY A 348 -7.73 20.01 6.14
C GLY A 348 -8.41 18.86 5.41
N THR A 349 -9.29 19.20 4.48
CA THR A 349 -9.87 18.26 3.51
C THR A 349 -8.89 18.02 2.36
N PRO A 350 -8.69 16.77 1.91
CA PRO A 350 -9.42 15.55 2.28
C PRO A 350 -8.84 14.73 3.44
N GLY A 351 -7.78 15.22 4.10
CA GLY A 351 -7.12 14.53 5.22
C GLY A 351 -8.02 14.37 6.45
N SER A 352 -9.12 15.11 6.55
CA SER A 352 -10.12 14.98 7.62
C SER A 352 -11.04 13.77 7.43
N ALA A 353 -11.08 13.09 6.28
CA ALA A 353 -11.98 11.96 6.04
C ALA A 353 -11.79 10.80 7.05
N GLU A 354 -12.86 10.05 7.34
CA GLU A 354 -12.89 9.01 8.38
C GLU A 354 -11.99 7.82 8.04
N ASP A 355 -12.14 7.27 6.84
CA ASP A 355 -11.55 5.98 6.50
C ASP A 355 -10.10 6.10 6.04
N VAL A 356 -9.73 7.23 5.44
CA VAL A 356 -8.41 7.47 4.85
C VAL A 356 -7.29 7.46 5.89
N ILE A 357 -6.07 7.19 5.43
CA ILE A 357 -4.87 7.15 6.28
C ILE A 357 -4.20 8.52 6.22
N THR A 358 -4.43 9.34 7.25
CA THR A 358 -3.87 10.69 7.32
C THR A 358 -2.48 10.64 7.94
N VAL A 359 -1.49 11.26 7.30
CA VAL A 359 -0.08 11.16 7.69
C VAL A 359 0.45 12.50 8.17
N GLY A 360 0.92 12.55 9.42
CA GLY A 360 1.65 13.68 10.00
C GLY A 360 3.14 13.66 9.62
N SER A 361 3.79 14.81 9.66
CA SER A 361 5.21 14.96 9.28
C SER A 361 6.08 14.95 10.53
N LEU A 362 7.10 14.10 10.52
CA LEU A 362 8.18 14.07 11.50
C LEU A 362 9.43 14.73 10.94
N ASP A 363 10.21 15.31 11.84
CA ASP A 363 11.61 15.68 11.64
C ASP A 363 12.53 14.47 11.92
N LYS A 364 13.78 14.53 11.47
CA LYS A 364 14.77 13.43 11.52
C LYS A 364 15.11 12.95 12.94
N ASN A 365 14.83 13.76 13.95
CA ASN A 365 14.98 13.41 15.35
C ASN A 365 13.73 12.67 15.92
N GLY A 366 12.69 12.46 15.11
CA GLY A 366 11.42 11.85 15.51
C GLY A 366 10.43 12.79 16.20
N ALA A 367 10.76 14.07 16.33
CA ALA A 367 9.80 15.07 16.77
C ALA A 367 8.82 15.38 15.63
N ILE A 368 7.60 15.76 15.97
CA ILE A 368 6.66 16.30 15.00
C ILE A 368 7.26 17.56 14.37
N ALA A 369 7.16 17.67 13.06
CA ALA A 369 7.60 18.86 12.34
C ALA A 369 6.75 20.07 12.77
N PRO A 370 7.34 21.25 12.96
CA PRO A 370 6.62 22.43 13.50
C PRO A 370 5.48 22.91 12.59
N TYR A 371 5.50 22.57 11.30
CA TYR A 371 4.45 22.89 10.34
C TYR A 371 3.34 21.84 10.28
N SER A 372 3.53 20.63 10.83
CA SER A 372 2.57 19.53 10.67
C SER A 372 1.22 19.92 11.28
N SER A 373 0.15 19.78 10.49
CA SER A 373 -1.21 19.98 10.99
C SER A 373 -1.56 18.95 12.06
N GLU A 374 -2.31 19.40 13.07
CA GLU A 374 -2.73 18.58 14.20
C GLU A 374 -4.25 18.52 14.25
N GLY A 375 -4.77 17.38 14.70
CA GLY A 375 -6.18 17.25 15.02
C GLY A 375 -6.59 18.07 16.27
N PRO A 376 -7.81 17.85 16.77
CA PRO A 376 -8.80 16.95 16.20
C PRO A 376 -9.41 17.52 14.91
N THR A 377 -10.12 16.69 14.15
CA THR A 377 -10.98 17.21 13.07
C THR A 377 -12.15 18.03 13.66
N GLU A 378 -12.88 18.75 12.82
CA GLU A 378 -14.10 19.49 13.17
C GLU A 378 -15.20 18.60 13.81
N GLU A 379 -15.15 17.30 13.56
CA GLU A 379 -16.01 16.27 14.15
C GLU A 379 -15.43 15.64 15.44
N ASN A 380 -14.34 16.20 15.98
CA ASN A 380 -13.59 15.69 17.14
C ASN A 380 -12.96 14.30 16.92
N ARG A 381 -12.64 13.91 15.68
CA ARG A 381 -11.91 12.66 15.41
C ARG A 381 -10.40 12.87 15.60
N VAL A 382 -9.72 11.84 16.07
CA VAL A 382 -8.26 11.86 16.23
C VAL A 382 -7.61 11.70 14.85
N LYS A 383 -6.84 12.71 14.45
CA LYS A 383 -6.00 12.74 13.25
C LYS A 383 -4.71 13.51 13.60
N PRO A 384 -3.57 13.24 12.92
CA PRO A 384 -3.36 12.22 11.89
C PRO A 384 -3.54 10.78 12.43
N ASN A 385 -3.58 9.77 11.55
CA ASN A 385 -3.60 8.37 11.98
C ASN A 385 -2.21 7.93 12.46
N ILE A 386 -1.19 8.32 11.72
CA ILE A 386 0.22 7.94 11.92
C ILE A 386 1.12 9.12 11.56
N ALA A 387 2.39 9.08 11.98
CA ALA A 387 3.40 10.06 11.60
C ALA A 387 4.60 9.38 10.93
N PHE A 388 5.16 10.03 9.90
CA PHE A 388 6.27 9.55 9.10
C PHE A 388 7.25 10.71 8.82
N ILE A 389 8.53 10.43 8.54
CA ILE A 389 9.51 11.49 8.22
C ILE A 389 9.07 12.26 6.97
N GLY A 390 8.97 13.57 7.10
CA GLY A 390 8.59 14.47 6.01
C GLY A 390 9.39 15.78 5.97
N SER A 391 10.38 15.97 6.85
CA SER A 391 11.29 17.12 6.84
C SER A 391 12.60 16.78 6.10
N ASP A 392 13.03 17.68 5.23
CA ASP A 392 14.33 17.67 4.53
C ASP A 392 14.62 16.36 3.80
N VAL A 393 13.57 15.85 3.15
CA VAL A 393 13.59 14.62 2.36
C VAL A 393 14.09 14.97 0.95
N MET A 394 15.22 14.40 0.55
CA MET A 394 15.65 14.39 -0.85
C MET A 394 14.79 13.43 -1.66
N ALA A 395 14.50 13.76 -2.90
CA ALA A 395 13.92 12.84 -3.88
C ALA A 395 14.20 13.38 -5.30
N PRO A 396 13.90 12.61 -6.36
CA PRO A 396 14.03 13.03 -7.74
C PRO A 396 13.45 14.42 -8.02
N ASP A 397 14.23 15.23 -8.73
CA ASP A 397 13.83 16.55 -9.20
C ASP A 397 13.43 16.47 -10.68
N PHE A 398 12.26 17.00 -11.00
CA PHE A 398 11.68 16.90 -12.34
C PHE A 398 12.50 17.62 -13.41
N ASN A 399 12.50 17.09 -14.63
CA ASN A 399 13.17 17.63 -15.81
C ASN A 399 14.68 17.84 -15.66
N THR A 400 15.29 17.23 -14.65
CA THR A 400 16.76 17.25 -14.46
C THR A 400 17.44 16.03 -15.07
N GLY A 401 16.68 14.97 -15.35
CA GLY A 401 17.16 13.66 -15.82
C GLY A 401 17.75 12.80 -14.70
N THR A 402 18.58 13.36 -13.81
CA THR A 402 19.24 12.60 -12.74
C THR A 402 19.38 13.37 -11.42
N GLY A 403 18.83 14.58 -11.35
CA GLY A 403 19.01 15.49 -10.22
C GLY A 403 18.04 15.17 -9.08
N TYR A 404 18.47 15.41 -7.85
CA TYR A 404 17.64 15.27 -6.65
C TYR A 404 17.49 16.62 -5.97
N THR A 405 16.34 16.85 -5.34
CA THR A 405 16.03 18.08 -4.62
C THR A 405 15.41 17.75 -3.26
N SER A 406 15.55 18.68 -2.31
CA SER A 406 15.02 18.53 -0.95
C SER A 406 13.71 19.26 -0.80
N LYS A 407 12.71 18.60 -0.19
CA LYS A 407 11.45 19.23 0.20
C LYS A 407 11.03 18.82 1.61
N SER A 408 10.22 19.66 2.23
CA SER A 408 9.70 19.48 3.59
C SER A 408 8.20 19.69 3.60
N GLY A 409 7.47 18.75 4.20
CA GLY A 409 6.01 18.80 4.31
C GLY A 409 5.40 17.45 4.71
N THR A 410 4.15 17.49 5.17
CA THR A 410 3.31 16.28 5.26
C THR A 410 3.15 15.59 3.91
N SER A 411 3.33 16.34 2.82
CA SER A 411 3.46 15.85 1.44
C SER A 411 4.62 14.90 1.20
N MET A 412 5.70 14.95 1.99
CA MET A 412 6.84 14.02 1.88
C MET A 412 6.66 12.80 2.80
N ALA A 413 6.00 12.98 3.95
CA ALA A 413 5.66 11.89 4.87
C ALA A 413 4.66 10.89 4.25
N THR A 414 3.66 11.41 3.54
CA THR A 414 2.57 10.63 2.91
C THR A 414 3.06 9.57 1.90
N PRO A 415 3.90 9.90 0.91
CA PRO A 415 4.41 8.91 -0.05
C PRO A 415 5.33 7.87 0.59
N GLY A 416 6.04 8.22 1.67
CA GLY A 416 6.85 7.26 2.44
C GLY A 416 5.98 6.20 3.12
N ALA A 417 4.89 6.63 3.77
CA ALA A 417 3.90 5.72 4.34
C ALA A 417 3.20 4.86 3.27
N ALA A 418 2.90 5.42 2.10
CA ALA A 418 2.33 4.67 0.97
C ALA A 418 3.31 3.63 0.41
N GLY A 419 4.61 3.92 0.38
CA GLY A 419 5.65 2.95 0.02
C GLY A 419 5.72 1.81 1.02
N LEU A 420 5.61 2.08 2.32
CA LEU A 420 5.53 1.02 3.34
C LEU A 420 4.31 0.11 3.13
N ALA A 421 3.17 0.66 2.72
CA ALA A 421 2.01 -0.15 2.37
C ALA A 421 2.29 -1.08 1.17
N ALA A 422 3.08 -0.65 0.19
CA ALA A 422 3.50 -1.50 -0.92
C ALA A 422 4.33 -2.71 -0.46
N LEU A 423 5.21 -2.52 0.54
CA LEU A 423 5.93 -3.63 1.20
C LEU A 423 4.98 -4.57 1.94
N MET A 424 3.99 -4.02 2.66
CA MET A 424 2.97 -4.82 3.36
C MET A 424 2.11 -5.64 2.39
N TYR A 425 1.74 -5.07 1.24
CA TYR A 425 1.02 -5.80 0.19
C TYR A 425 1.88 -6.88 -0.48
N GLN A 426 3.19 -6.68 -0.59
CA GLN A 426 4.11 -7.74 -1.01
C GLN A 426 4.12 -8.90 0.00
N ALA A 427 4.25 -8.56 1.28
CA ALA A 427 4.25 -9.52 2.37
C ALA A 427 2.92 -10.28 2.48
N ASN A 428 1.79 -9.63 2.23
CA ASN A 428 0.49 -10.26 2.23
C ASN A 428 -0.50 -9.55 1.28
N PRO A 429 -0.81 -10.14 0.12
CA PRO A 429 -1.73 -9.55 -0.86
C PRO A 429 -3.21 -9.63 -0.45
N ASP A 430 -3.55 -10.27 0.67
CA ASP A 430 -4.96 -10.45 1.10
C ASP A 430 -5.39 -9.44 2.17
N ILE A 431 -4.47 -8.64 2.72
CA ILE A 431 -4.83 -7.59 3.69
C ILE A 431 -5.67 -6.50 3.02
N SER A 432 -6.71 -6.04 3.71
CA SER A 432 -7.52 -4.92 3.23
C SER A 432 -6.84 -3.57 3.51
N PRO A 433 -7.25 -2.48 2.84
CA PRO A 433 -6.82 -1.13 3.19
C PRO A 433 -7.01 -0.77 4.68
N PHE A 434 -8.07 -1.30 5.30
CA PHE A 434 -8.34 -1.11 6.72
C PHE A 434 -7.39 -1.91 7.60
N ASP A 435 -7.00 -3.11 7.18
CA ASP A 435 -5.96 -3.89 7.86
C ASP A 435 -4.61 -3.17 7.77
N VAL A 436 -4.24 -2.62 6.60
CA VAL A 436 -3.02 -1.79 6.45
C VAL A 436 -3.02 -0.65 7.46
N ARG A 437 -4.11 0.13 7.49
CA ARG A 437 -4.26 1.24 8.46
C ARG A 437 -4.13 0.74 9.90
N ASN A 438 -4.84 -0.33 10.26
CA ASN A 438 -4.87 -0.85 11.62
C ASN A 438 -3.51 -1.39 12.05
N ILE A 439 -2.84 -2.16 11.19
CA ILE A 439 -1.48 -2.68 11.44
C ILE A 439 -0.52 -1.52 11.68
N MET A 440 -0.46 -0.53 10.77
CA MET A 440 0.44 0.62 10.94
C MET A 440 0.17 1.38 12.25
N GLN A 441 -1.10 1.57 12.61
CA GLN A 441 -1.49 2.18 13.88
C GLN A 441 -1.12 1.33 15.10
N GLU A 442 -1.23 0.01 15.00
CA GLU A 442 -0.96 -0.94 16.08
C GLU A 442 0.51 -1.32 16.24
N THR A 443 1.35 -1.03 15.26
CA THR A 443 2.80 -1.25 15.31
C THR A 443 3.57 0.05 15.57
N SER A 444 2.95 1.22 15.35
CA SER A 444 3.60 2.53 15.54
C SER A 444 4.12 2.77 16.97
N ILE A 445 5.32 3.34 17.09
CA ILE A 445 5.89 3.71 18.38
C ILE A 445 5.12 4.90 18.93
N TYR A 446 4.53 4.72 20.12
CA TYR A 446 3.85 5.82 20.81
C TYR A 446 4.83 6.94 21.14
N ARG A 447 4.50 8.16 20.72
CA ARG A 447 5.22 9.39 21.06
C ARG A 447 4.33 10.24 21.95
N GLN A 448 4.82 10.60 23.13
CA GLN A 448 4.11 11.48 24.05
C GLN A 448 4.17 12.92 23.51
N CYS A 449 3.01 13.58 23.40
CA CYS A 449 2.93 14.96 22.97
C CYS A 449 3.68 15.89 23.92
N HIS A 450 4.35 16.90 23.34
CA HIS A 450 4.68 18.14 24.03
C HIS A 450 3.75 19.22 23.47
N PHE A 451 2.63 19.47 24.16
CA PHE A 451 1.68 20.49 23.76
C PHE A 451 2.10 21.86 24.33
N MET A 452 2.27 22.86 23.48
CA MET A 452 2.51 24.26 23.86
C MET A 452 3.60 24.49 24.93
N LEU A 453 4.83 24.01 24.69
CA LEU A 453 6.03 24.29 25.51
C LEU A 453 5.94 23.91 27.00
N ALA A 454 5.03 23.01 27.37
CA ALA A 454 4.95 22.45 28.72
C ALA A 454 4.84 20.92 28.67
N ASN A 455 5.46 20.25 29.65
CA ASN A 455 5.15 18.84 30.00
C ASN A 455 3.72 18.79 30.56
N GLN A 456 2.72 19.03 29.73
CA GLN A 456 1.34 18.74 30.08
C GLN A 456 1.05 17.33 29.58
N PRO A 457 0.78 16.37 30.47
CA PRO A 457 0.12 15.15 30.02
C PRO A 457 -1.14 15.58 29.28
N CYS A 458 -1.37 15.01 28.10
CA CYS A 458 -2.66 15.13 27.47
C CYS A 458 -3.73 14.78 28.53
N PRO A 459 -4.85 15.50 28.64
CA PRO A 459 -5.94 15.09 29.55
C PRO A 459 -6.29 13.59 29.45
N GLU A 460 -6.03 13.01 28.28
CA GLU A 460 -6.15 11.60 27.91
C GLU A 460 -5.07 10.68 28.53
N ASP A 461 -3.87 11.17 28.83
CA ASP A 461 -2.76 10.43 29.48
C ASP A 461 -3.05 10.11 30.96
N LEU A 462 -3.96 10.86 31.60
CA LEU A 462 -4.40 10.64 32.98
C LEU A 462 -5.49 9.56 33.08
N ILE A 463 -5.97 9.07 31.93
CA ILE A 463 -6.96 8.01 31.80
C ILE A 463 -6.21 6.77 31.29
N PRO A 464 -6.39 5.56 31.87
CA PRO A 464 -5.64 4.36 31.48
C PRO A 464 -5.87 3.83 30.05
N LYS A 465 -6.40 4.64 29.14
CA LYS A 465 -6.66 4.31 27.73
C LYS A 465 -6.60 5.58 26.88
N ASN A 466 -5.54 5.71 26.09
CA ASN A 466 -5.60 5.62 24.62
C ASN A 466 -4.20 5.89 24.04
N ARG A 467 -3.68 5.00 23.19
CA ARG A 467 -2.38 5.11 22.49
C ARG A 467 -2.34 6.26 21.47
N GLN A 468 -3.42 7.03 21.31
CA GLN A 468 -3.60 7.97 20.22
C GLN A 468 -3.69 9.42 20.72
N ASN A 469 -3.13 10.35 19.96
CA ASN A 469 -3.19 11.79 20.21
C ASN A 469 -3.32 12.57 18.90
N ASN A 470 -3.65 13.85 18.98
CA ASN A 470 -3.91 14.69 17.79
C ASN A 470 -2.65 15.19 17.08
N VAL A 471 -1.45 14.85 17.57
CA VAL A 471 -0.18 15.34 17.03
C VAL A 471 0.50 14.24 16.20
N TYR A 472 0.77 13.10 16.83
CA TYR A 472 1.40 11.93 16.25
C TYR A 472 0.40 10.86 15.82
N GLY A 473 -0.90 11.04 16.07
CA GLY A 473 -1.89 9.98 15.86
C GLY A 473 -1.64 8.83 16.80
N HIS A 474 -1.54 7.61 16.25
CA HIS A 474 -1.14 6.41 16.96
C HIS A 474 0.37 6.31 17.22
N GLY A 475 1.17 7.16 16.58
CA GLY A 475 2.61 7.24 16.78
C GLY A 475 3.43 7.32 15.50
N GLU A 476 4.73 7.23 15.68
CA GLU A 476 5.72 7.11 14.61
C GLU A 476 5.67 5.71 14.02
N THR A 477 5.50 5.60 12.71
CA THR A 477 5.47 4.32 12.02
C THR A 477 6.85 3.64 11.99
N ARG A 478 6.87 2.31 12.15
CA ARG A 478 8.08 1.49 11.98
C ARG A 478 7.82 0.40 10.96
N SER A 479 8.74 0.27 10.01
CA SER A 479 8.58 -0.63 8.87
C SER A 479 8.70 -2.11 9.23
N PRO A 480 9.70 -2.55 10.04
CA PRO A 480 9.87 -3.96 10.38
C PRO A 480 8.65 -4.55 11.07
N GLU A 481 8.11 -3.85 12.07
CA GLU A 481 6.95 -4.31 12.83
C GLU A 481 5.69 -4.34 11.96
N SER A 482 5.49 -3.34 11.10
CA SER A 482 4.31 -3.27 10.21
C SER A 482 4.32 -4.37 9.15
N VAL A 483 5.48 -4.58 8.50
CA VAL A 483 5.64 -5.61 7.47
C VAL A 483 5.63 -7.01 8.08
N SER A 484 6.25 -7.18 9.26
CA SER A 484 6.23 -8.45 9.98
C SER A 484 4.81 -8.82 10.41
N GLU A 485 4.02 -7.88 10.94
CA GLU A 485 2.61 -8.15 11.29
C GLU A 485 1.78 -8.51 10.05
N ALA A 486 1.99 -7.81 8.93
CA ALA A 486 1.33 -8.14 7.67
C ALA A 486 1.70 -9.55 7.16
N ALA A 487 2.98 -9.91 7.20
CA ALA A 487 3.48 -11.23 6.81
C ALA A 487 2.93 -12.34 7.73
N ASN A 488 2.84 -12.06 9.03
CA ASN A 488 2.39 -13.01 10.05
C ASN A 488 0.86 -13.12 10.19
N TYR A 489 0.10 -12.37 9.40
CA TYR A 489 -1.35 -12.23 9.57
C TYR A 489 -2.12 -13.54 9.38
N VAL A 490 -1.66 -14.42 8.48
CA VAL A 490 -2.28 -15.73 8.20
C VAL A 490 -1.38 -16.89 8.64
N TYR A 491 -0.12 -16.88 8.21
CA TYR A 491 0.90 -17.88 8.53
C TYR A 491 2.08 -17.19 9.20
N GLY A 492 2.80 -17.91 10.06
CA GLY A 492 4.06 -17.40 10.61
C GLY A 492 5.14 -17.30 9.53
N LEU A 493 5.76 -16.13 9.35
CA LEU A 493 6.89 -15.97 8.44
C LEU A 493 8.10 -16.78 8.95
N ASP A 494 8.61 -17.67 8.12
CA ASP A 494 9.78 -18.51 8.42
C ASP A 494 10.88 -18.28 7.38
N MET A 495 11.89 -17.51 7.78
CA MET A 495 13.06 -17.20 6.95
C MET A 495 13.97 -18.40 6.69
N GLY A 496 13.73 -19.55 7.33
CA GLY A 496 14.39 -20.81 7.02
C GLY A 496 13.86 -21.48 5.75
N MET A 497 12.71 -21.03 5.23
CA MET A 497 12.16 -21.45 3.95
C MET A 497 12.34 -20.34 2.92
N ASN A 498 12.73 -20.72 1.70
CA ASN A 498 12.91 -19.77 0.61
C ASN A 498 12.52 -20.40 -0.72
N ILE A 499 12.09 -19.56 -1.66
CA ILE A 499 11.85 -19.91 -3.06
C ILE A 499 12.81 -19.07 -3.89
N SER A 500 13.47 -19.65 -4.88
CA SER A 500 14.32 -18.92 -5.83
C SER A 500 13.95 -19.29 -7.25
N LEU A 501 13.86 -18.29 -8.13
CA LEU A 501 13.60 -18.49 -9.55
C LEU A 501 14.80 -19.16 -10.23
N LEU A 502 14.55 -20.20 -11.05
CA LEU A 502 15.58 -20.88 -11.86
C LEU A 502 15.52 -20.48 -13.34
N SER A 503 14.34 -20.15 -13.85
CA SER A 503 14.18 -19.70 -15.23
C SER A 503 14.78 -18.30 -15.42
N GLU A 504 15.58 -18.14 -16.48
CA GLU A 504 16.25 -16.87 -16.77
C GLU A 504 15.26 -15.86 -17.38
N PRO A 505 15.19 -14.62 -16.87
CA PRO A 505 14.38 -13.57 -17.47
C PRO A 505 14.94 -13.14 -18.84
N THR A 506 14.05 -12.66 -19.70
CA THR A 506 14.39 -12.07 -21.00
C THR A 506 14.87 -10.62 -20.84
N THR A 507 15.15 -9.95 -21.97
CA THR A 507 15.68 -8.58 -21.98
C THR A 507 14.73 -7.53 -21.41
N ASP A 508 13.48 -7.84 -21.13
CA ASP A 508 12.48 -6.97 -20.50
C ASP A 508 12.26 -7.31 -19.01
N ASN A 509 13.21 -8.01 -18.38
CA ASN A 509 13.15 -8.47 -16.98
C ASN A 509 11.89 -9.30 -16.63
N LYS A 510 11.26 -9.91 -17.64
CA LYS A 510 10.11 -10.80 -17.50
C LYS A 510 10.46 -12.21 -17.95
N ILE A 511 9.65 -13.19 -17.56
CA ILE A 511 9.74 -14.54 -18.11
C ILE A 511 8.68 -14.69 -19.20
N HIS A 512 9.13 -14.87 -20.43
CA HIS A 512 8.26 -15.13 -21.57
C HIS A 512 7.89 -16.61 -21.55
N ILE A 513 6.59 -16.90 -21.45
CA ILE A 513 6.09 -18.26 -21.39
C ILE A 513 5.10 -18.51 -22.52
N GLY A 514 5.42 -19.47 -23.38
CA GLY A 514 4.56 -19.95 -24.45
C GLY A 514 3.87 -21.28 -24.16
N PRO A 515 3.02 -21.77 -25.08
CA PRO A 515 2.30 -23.02 -24.89
C PRO A 515 3.25 -24.21 -24.78
N GLY A 516 3.10 -25.03 -23.74
CA GLY A 516 3.95 -26.19 -23.45
C GLY A 516 5.23 -25.87 -22.65
N GLU A 517 5.47 -24.60 -22.31
CA GLU A 517 6.58 -24.18 -21.45
C GLU A 517 6.13 -24.05 -19.98
N GLY A 518 7.11 -23.96 -19.08
CA GLY A 518 6.90 -23.79 -17.65
C GLY A 518 7.98 -22.91 -17.02
N ILE A 519 7.68 -22.41 -15.84
CA ILE A 519 8.59 -21.59 -15.03
C ILE A 519 9.04 -22.42 -13.84
N ASP A 520 10.35 -22.59 -13.73
CA ASP A 520 10.97 -23.45 -12.74
C ASP A 520 11.45 -22.64 -11.52
N TYR A 521 11.20 -23.19 -10.34
CA TYR A 521 11.56 -22.60 -9.06
C TYR A 521 12.26 -23.65 -8.19
N ALA A 522 13.33 -23.24 -7.51
CA ALA A 522 13.96 -24.03 -6.46
C ALA A 522 13.37 -23.70 -5.09
N LEU A 523 13.17 -24.74 -4.29
CA LEU A 523 12.60 -24.70 -2.95
C LEU A 523 13.69 -25.03 -1.92
N THR A 524 13.73 -24.26 -0.84
CA THR A 524 14.61 -24.51 0.30
C THR A 524 13.80 -24.61 1.58
N GLY A 525 14.23 -25.48 2.49
CA GLY A 525 13.61 -25.65 3.81
C GLY A 525 12.40 -26.58 3.77
N ASP A 526 12.54 -27.74 3.11
CA ASP A 526 11.58 -28.87 3.00
C ASP A 526 10.10 -28.47 3.22
N PRO A 527 9.49 -27.75 2.27
CA PRO A 527 8.09 -27.38 2.38
C PRO A 527 7.19 -28.63 2.32
N VAL A 528 5.99 -28.50 2.88
CA VAL A 528 4.96 -29.53 2.84
C VAL A 528 4.00 -29.26 1.68
N GLU A 529 3.72 -27.98 1.43
CA GLU A 529 2.81 -27.51 0.40
C GLU A 529 3.45 -26.28 -0.28
N VAL A 530 3.20 -26.10 -1.58
CA VAL A 530 3.55 -24.89 -2.32
C VAL A 530 2.27 -24.27 -2.84
N GLN A 531 2.10 -22.99 -2.58
CA GLN A 531 0.96 -22.23 -3.07
C GLN A 531 1.38 -21.17 -4.06
N TRP A 532 0.54 -20.95 -5.05
CA TRP A 532 0.72 -19.89 -6.04
C TRP A 532 -0.60 -19.20 -6.37
N ARG A 533 -0.50 -17.99 -6.93
CA ARG A 533 -1.62 -17.21 -7.46
C ARG A 533 -1.14 -16.15 -8.44
N THR A 534 -2.05 -15.59 -9.21
CA THR A 534 -1.83 -14.31 -9.89
C THR A 534 -1.91 -13.15 -8.91
N TRP A 535 -1.33 -12.03 -9.31
CA TRP A 535 -1.30 -10.80 -8.52
C TRP A 535 -2.63 -10.02 -8.54
N ASP A 536 -3.64 -10.48 -9.30
CA ASP A 536 -4.98 -9.88 -9.30
C ASP A 536 -5.63 -9.99 -7.91
N MET A 537 -6.20 -8.88 -7.44
CA MET A 537 -6.87 -8.77 -6.14
C MET A 537 -8.05 -9.74 -5.97
N ARG A 538 -8.64 -10.22 -7.08
CA ARG A 538 -9.78 -11.15 -7.09
C ARG A 538 -9.35 -12.60 -7.06
N ASP A 539 -8.05 -12.86 -7.22
CA ASP A 539 -7.49 -14.19 -7.18
C ASP A 539 -7.35 -14.71 -5.75
N THR A 540 -7.16 -16.01 -5.60
CA THR A 540 -7.00 -16.73 -4.33
C THR A 540 -5.82 -17.69 -4.44
N TRP A 541 -5.13 -17.94 -3.33
CA TRP A 541 -4.05 -18.93 -3.26
C TRP A 541 -4.54 -20.33 -3.66
N MET A 542 -3.74 -21.01 -4.47
CA MET A 542 -3.99 -22.37 -4.95
C MET A 542 -2.81 -23.27 -4.60
N ASP A 543 -3.10 -24.50 -4.19
CA ASP A 543 -2.07 -25.51 -3.95
C ASP A 543 -1.56 -26.06 -5.28
N LEU A 544 -0.25 -26.22 -5.40
CA LEU A 544 0.35 -26.89 -6.53
C LEU A 544 0.27 -28.40 -6.33
N VAL A 545 -0.69 -29.03 -7.03
CA VAL A 545 -1.04 -30.45 -6.84
C VAL A 545 0.10 -31.41 -7.20
N GLU A 546 1.01 -30.99 -8.07
CA GLU A 546 2.12 -31.82 -8.56
C GLU A 546 3.34 -31.85 -7.63
N HIS A 547 3.32 -31.14 -6.50
CA HIS A 547 4.44 -31.14 -5.55
C HIS A 547 4.39 -32.34 -4.60
N ASP A 548 5.37 -33.24 -4.71
CA ASP A 548 5.57 -34.36 -3.78
C ASP A 548 6.51 -33.97 -2.62
N LEU A 549 6.29 -34.57 -1.44
CA LEU A 549 7.09 -34.31 -0.25
C LEU A 549 8.59 -34.60 -0.49
N GLY A 550 9.42 -33.57 -0.36
CA GLY A 550 10.87 -33.66 -0.50
C GLY A 550 11.40 -33.31 -1.89
N GLU A 551 10.55 -32.84 -2.80
CA GLU A 551 11.01 -32.20 -4.04
C GLU A 551 11.61 -30.83 -3.75
N GLU A 552 12.77 -30.57 -4.34
CA GLU A 552 13.51 -29.29 -4.20
C GLU A 552 13.23 -28.34 -5.38
N GLU A 553 12.45 -28.77 -6.37
CA GLU A 553 12.13 -27.98 -7.56
C GLU A 553 10.64 -28.10 -7.88
N VAL A 554 10.08 -27.03 -8.46
CA VAL A 554 8.67 -26.95 -8.77
C VAL A 554 8.43 -26.09 -10.01
N THR A 555 7.47 -26.48 -10.84
CA THR A 555 7.20 -25.82 -12.12
C THR A 555 5.77 -25.31 -12.19
N ILE A 556 5.59 -24.04 -12.62
CA ILE A 556 4.28 -23.52 -13.01
C ILE A 556 4.19 -23.55 -14.54
N THR A 557 3.27 -24.33 -15.07
CA THR A 557 3.12 -24.49 -16.53
C THR A 557 2.24 -23.40 -17.14
N HIS A 558 2.44 -23.13 -18.42
CA HIS A 558 1.60 -22.22 -19.21
C HIS A 558 0.11 -22.58 -19.13
N THR A 559 -0.23 -23.86 -19.20
CA THR A 559 -1.62 -24.33 -19.14
C THR A 559 -2.28 -23.95 -17.81
N MET A 560 -1.58 -24.13 -16.69
CA MET A 560 -2.08 -23.75 -15.37
C MET A 560 -2.34 -22.24 -15.26
N LEU A 561 -1.45 -21.43 -15.83
CA LEU A 561 -1.61 -19.97 -15.86
C LEU A 561 -2.81 -19.55 -16.71
N VAL A 562 -2.91 -20.06 -17.94
CA VAL A 562 -4.01 -19.72 -18.86
C VAL A 562 -5.36 -20.16 -18.29
N ASP A 563 -5.47 -21.39 -17.79
CA ASP A 563 -6.69 -21.89 -17.16
C ASP A 563 -7.08 -21.00 -15.97
N ARG A 564 -6.10 -20.51 -15.19
CA ARG A 564 -6.40 -19.59 -14.08
C ARG A 564 -6.87 -18.22 -14.55
N LEU A 565 -6.19 -17.63 -15.52
CA LEU A 565 -6.52 -16.30 -16.05
C LEU A 565 -7.91 -16.29 -16.71
N GLN A 566 -8.34 -17.41 -17.31
CA GLN A 566 -9.69 -17.55 -17.90
C GLN A 566 -10.82 -17.46 -16.87
N GLU A 567 -10.56 -17.83 -15.61
CA GLU A 567 -11.55 -17.76 -14.52
C GLU A 567 -11.71 -16.33 -13.96
N LEU A 568 -10.76 -15.43 -14.26
CA LEU A 568 -10.80 -14.05 -13.77
C LEU A 568 -11.60 -13.14 -14.73
N PRO A 569 -12.53 -12.32 -14.21
CA PRO A 569 -13.35 -11.47 -15.07
C PRO A 569 -12.53 -10.31 -15.65
N ASP A 570 -12.73 -10.03 -16.94
CA ASP A 570 -12.16 -8.87 -17.65
C ASP A 570 -10.61 -8.80 -17.60
N VAL A 571 -9.93 -9.96 -17.57
CA VAL A 571 -8.46 -10.07 -17.65
C VAL A 571 -8.06 -10.51 -19.06
N GLU A 572 -7.08 -9.83 -19.66
CA GLU A 572 -6.46 -10.29 -20.90
C GLU A 572 -5.49 -11.43 -20.60
N ILE A 573 -5.69 -12.60 -21.23
CA ILE A 573 -4.86 -13.78 -20.98
C ILE A 573 -3.44 -13.55 -21.48
N GLU A 574 -3.30 -13.03 -22.70
CA GLU A 574 -2.00 -12.73 -23.30
C GLU A 574 -1.52 -11.35 -22.82
N GLY A 575 -0.25 -11.25 -22.43
CA GLY A 575 0.34 -9.99 -21.97
C GLY A 575 1.12 -10.11 -20.68
N ASN A 576 1.35 -8.95 -20.05
CA ASN A 576 2.12 -8.83 -18.81
C ASN A 576 1.26 -9.28 -17.62
N HIS A 577 1.77 -10.24 -16.87
CA HIS A 577 1.17 -10.69 -15.62
C HIS A 577 2.22 -10.75 -14.52
N THR A 578 1.76 -10.79 -13.28
CA THR A 578 2.61 -11.00 -12.12
C THR A 578 2.05 -12.17 -11.34
N ILE A 579 2.92 -13.07 -10.90
CA ILE A 579 2.55 -14.23 -10.09
C ILE A 579 3.27 -14.21 -8.75
N LEU A 580 2.61 -14.76 -7.73
CA LEU A 580 3.16 -14.98 -6.41
C LEU A 580 3.29 -16.46 -6.13
N LEU A 581 4.37 -16.82 -5.46
CA LEU A 581 4.57 -18.15 -4.90
C LEU A 581 4.98 -18.04 -3.43
N ARG A 582 4.53 -19.00 -2.63
CA ARG A 582 4.99 -19.20 -1.26
C ARG A 582 5.03 -20.68 -0.92
N SER A 583 5.95 -21.05 -0.04
CA SER A 583 6.06 -22.41 0.46
C SER A 583 5.52 -22.47 1.89
N ILE A 584 4.88 -23.58 2.26
CA ILE A 584 4.15 -23.73 3.52
C ILE A 584 4.64 -24.97 4.25
N ARG A 585 4.84 -24.81 5.57
CA ARG A 585 5.21 -25.88 6.49
C ARG A 585 4.46 -25.72 7.81
N GLY A 586 3.38 -26.48 7.96
CA GLY A 586 2.55 -26.43 9.16
C GLY A 586 1.91 -25.05 9.34
N PRO A 587 2.14 -24.33 10.45
CA PRO A 587 1.60 -22.98 10.65
C PRO A 587 2.45 -21.86 10.01
N ASN A 588 3.54 -22.20 9.33
CA ASN A 588 4.50 -21.22 8.81
C ASN A 588 4.52 -21.18 7.27
N ALA A 589 4.90 -20.03 6.71
CA ALA A 589 5.11 -19.82 5.29
C ALA A 589 6.45 -19.10 5.02
N SER A 590 7.02 -19.30 3.83
CA SER A 590 8.16 -18.52 3.35
C SER A 590 7.77 -17.07 3.07
N ALA A 591 8.77 -16.24 2.80
CA ALA A 591 8.52 -14.96 2.13
C ALA A 591 7.87 -15.20 0.75
N ASN A 592 6.96 -14.31 0.35
CA ASN A 592 6.34 -14.39 -0.97
C ASN A 592 7.36 -14.04 -2.06
N MET A 593 7.58 -14.97 -2.99
CA MET A 593 8.34 -14.72 -4.20
C MET A 593 7.42 -14.15 -5.28
N VAL A 594 7.85 -13.08 -5.95
CA VAL A 594 7.09 -12.42 -7.02
C VAL A 594 7.83 -12.57 -8.33
N THR A 595 7.11 -12.92 -9.40
CA THR A 595 7.70 -13.08 -10.74
C THR A 595 6.86 -12.32 -11.76
N HIS A 596 7.51 -11.48 -12.55
CA HIS A 596 6.89 -10.82 -13.71
C HIS A 596 7.00 -11.73 -14.92
N ILE A 597 5.88 -11.97 -15.59
CA ILE A 597 5.77 -12.90 -16.71
C ILE A 597 5.10 -12.23 -17.89
N GLN A 598 5.41 -12.71 -19.09
CA GLN A 598 4.70 -12.39 -20.31
C GLN A 598 4.11 -13.68 -20.88
N VAL A 599 2.78 -13.80 -20.83
CA VAL A 599 2.06 -14.96 -21.34
C VAL A 599 1.84 -14.81 -22.84
N MET A 600 2.32 -15.78 -23.63
CA MET A 600 2.24 -15.79 -25.09
C MET A 600 1.35 -16.93 -25.57
N GLY A 601 0.27 -16.61 -26.28
CA GLY A 601 -0.63 -17.59 -26.87
C GLY A 601 -1.69 -18.12 -25.90
N SER A 602 -2.95 -17.93 -26.25
CA SER A 602 -4.10 -18.27 -25.41
C SER A 602 -4.61 -19.72 -25.55
N GLU A 603 -4.08 -20.48 -26.51
CA GLU A 603 -4.48 -21.88 -26.73
C GLU A 603 -3.44 -22.85 -26.13
N PRO A 604 -3.85 -23.75 -25.22
CA PRO A 604 -2.98 -24.86 -24.81
C PRO A 604 -2.72 -25.74 -26.03
N ILE A 605 -1.46 -26.15 -26.22
CA ILE A 605 -1.15 -27.23 -27.17
C ILE A 605 -1.86 -28.46 -26.61
N LEU A 606 -2.94 -28.87 -27.26
CA LEU A 606 -3.43 -30.23 -27.10
C LEU A 606 -2.27 -31.11 -27.53
N ASP A 607 -1.69 -31.84 -26.57
CA ASP A 607 -0.90 -33.02 -26.89
C ASP A 607 -1.80 -33.89 -27.74
N VAL A 608 -1.62 -33.77 -29.06
CA VAL A 608 -2.03 -34.81 -29.97
C VAL A 608 -1.11 -35.94 -29.57
N GLU A 609 -1.59 -36.82 -28.66
CA GLU A 609 -1.14 -38.19 -28.59
C GLU A 609 -0.97 -38.59 -30.05
N GLU A 610 0.29 -38.77 -30.47
CA GLU A 610 0.61 -39.11 -31.84
C GLU A 610 -0.02 -40.49 -32.03
N ASP A 611 -1.27 -40.48 -32.47
CA ASP A 611 -2.11 -41.64 -32.52
C ASP A 611 -1.48 -42.51 -33.60
N THR A 612 -0.65 -43.45 -33.13
CA THR A 612 0.06 -44.43 -33.95
C THR A 612 -0.91 -45.26 -34.81
N SER A 613 -2.22 -45.07 -34.64
CA SER A 613 -3.28 -45.53 -35.54
C SER A 613 -3.10 -45.04 -37.00
N GLY A 614 -2.59 -43.82 -37.24
CA GLY A 614 -2.47 -43.26 -38.59
C GLY A 614 -1.47 -43.99 -39.50
N THR A 615 -0.36 -44.48 -38.93
CA THR A 615 0.65 -45.25 -39.67
C THR A 615 0.19 -46.69 -39.92
N VAL A 616 -0.60 -47.27 -39.01
CA VAL A 616 -1.17 -48.62 -39.16
C VAL A 616 -2.28 -48.64 -40.22
N PHE A 617 -3.11 -47.60 -40.33
CA PHE A 617 -4.12 -47.50 -41.40
C PHE A 617 -3.51 -47.31 -42.79
N ALA A 618 -2.42 -46.55 -42.92
CA ALA A 618 -1.72 -46.38 -44.19
C ALA A 618 -1.02 -47.69 -44.65
N LEU A 619 -0.38 -48.40 -43.73
CA LEU A 619 0.26 -49.69 -44.02
C LEU A 619 -0.75 -50.79 -44.36
N THR A 620 -1.87 -50.85 -43.65
CA THR A 620 -2.94 -51.83 -43.96
C THR A 620 -3.62 -51.54 -45.30
N ALA A 621 -3.85 -50.27 -45.65
CA ALA A 621 -4.38 -49.90 -46.96
C ALA A 621 -3.43 -50.27 -48.12
N ILE A 622 -2.12 -50.11 -47.93
CA ILE A 622 -1.11 -50.50 -48.93
C ILE A 622 -1.04 -52.03 -49.06
N VAL A 623 -1.13 -52.79 -47.96
CA VAL A 623 -1.16 -54.26 -47.99
C VAL A 623 -2.43 -54.78 -48.68
N VAL A 624 -3.59 -54.18 -48.44
CA VAL A 624 -4.85 -54.55 -49.12
C VAL A 624 -4.82 -54.19 -50.61
N LEU A 625 -4.25 -53.05 -50.98
CA LEU A 625 -4.05 -52.67 -52.39
C LEU A 625 -3.07 -53.61 -53.10
N MET A 626 -1.97 -53.98 -52.44
CA MET A 626 -0.99 -54.94 -52.96
C MET A 626 -1.59 -56.35 -53.08
N ALA A 627 -2.37 -56.80 -52.10
CA ALA A 627 -3.08 -58.08 -52.16
C ALA A 627 -4.15 -58.08 -53.27
N GLY A 628 -4.86 -56.95 -53.48
CA GLY A 628 -5.78 -56.76 -54.59
C GLY A 628 -5.09 -56.80 -55.95
N LEU A 629 -3.93 -56.16 -56.08
CA LEU A 629 -3.13 -56.18 -57.31
C LEU A 629 -2.56 -57.57 -57.62
N ILE A 630 -2.10 -58.29 -56.59
CA ILE A 630 -1.65 -59.69 -56.70
C ILE A 630 -2.82 -60.61 -57.06
N GLY A 631 -4.00 -60.39 -56.49
CA GLY A 631 -5.22 -61.12 -56.83
C GLY A 631 -5.67 -60.90 -58.28
N VAL A 632 -5.60 -59.65 -58.77
CA VAL A 632 -5.90 -59.33 -60.17
C VAL A 632 -4.86 -59.94 -61.12
N LEU A 633 -3.58 -59.92 -60.76
CA LEU A 633 -2.51 -60.58 -61.51
C LEU A 633 -2.69 -62.11 -61.56
N LEU A 634 -3.08 -62.74 -60.44
CA LEU A 634 -3.41 -64.16 -60.37
C LEU A 634 -4.64 -64.51 -61.20
N VAL A 635 -5.68 -63.69 -61.21
CA VAL A 635 -6.87 -63.89 -62.05
C VAL A 635 -6.53 -63.73 -63.54
N ILE A 636 -5.62 -62.83 -63.89
CA ILE A 636 -5.14 -62.67 -65.27
C ILE A 636 -4.27 -63.86 -65.69
N LEU A 637 -3.42 -64.39 -64.80
CA LEU A 637 -2.61 -65.58 -65.05
C LEU A 637 -3.48 -66.84 -65.20
N ILE A 638 -4.48 -67.02 -64.33
CA ILE A 638 -5.46 -68.14 -64.42
C ILE A 638 -6.36 -68.00 -65.67
N ARG A 639 -6.70 -66.78 -66.11
CA ARG A 639 -7.38 -66.55 -67.41
C ARG A 639 -6.47 -66.77 -68.62
N SER A 640 -5.15 -66.66 -68.47
CA SER A 640 -4.21 -66.96 -69.54
C SER A 640 -3.98 -68.46 -69.75
N GLU A 641 -4.14 -69.27 -68.69
CA GLU A 641 -4.02 -70.73 -68.77
C GLU A 641 -5.33 -71.45 -69.15
N SER A 642 -6.51 -70.82 -68.96
CA SER A 642 -7.81 -71.43 -69.30
C SER A 642 -8.24 -71.34 -70.77
N ARG A 643 -7.38 -70.88 -71.70
CA ARG A 643 -7.64 -70.99 -73.16
C ARG A 643 -7.27 -72.35 -73.77
N LYS A 644 -6.99 -73.35 -72.95
CA LYS A 644 -6.81 -74.73 -73.38
C LYS A 644 -7.53 -75.66 -72.40
N TRP A 645 -8.83 -75.83 -72.59
CA TRP A 645 -9.49 -77.14 -72.76
C TRP A 645 -11.02 -77.02 -72.63
N GLU A 646 -11.67 -77.56 -73.66
CA GLU A 646 -12.95 -78.25 -73.70
C GLU A 646 -14.27 -77.54 -73.31
N SER A 647 -15.00 -77.22 -74.39
CA SER A 647 -16.42 -77.49 -74.58
C SER A 647 -16.92 -78.75 -73.84
N ASN A 648 -18.00 -78.66 -73.08
CA ASN A 648 -19.36 -78.77 -73.61
C ASN A 648 -20.35 -78.77 -72.43
N ASP A 649 -21.30 -77.84 -72.46
CA ASP A 649 -22.40 -77.73 -71.51
C ASP A 649 -23.40 -78.87 -71.65
N GLY A 650 -24.02 -79.22 -70.52
CA GLY A 650 -25.07 -80.24 -70.45
C GLY A 650 -26.01 -80.07 -69.26
N PHE A 651 -26.84 -79.04 -69.32
CA PHE A 651 -28.29 -79.07 -69.00
C PHE A 651 -28.81 -79.35 -67.56
N ALA A 652 -29.63 -78.39 -67.10
CA ALA A 652 -30.89 -78.52 -66.36
C ALA A 652 -30.95 -78.77 -64.82
N ALA A 653 -31.49 -77.74 -64.17
CA ALA A 653 -32.77 -77.73 -63.44
C ALA A 653 -32.87 -78.16 -61.95
N THR A 654 -33.43 -77.20 -61.21
CA THR A 654 -34.35 -77.25 -60.06
C THR A 654 -33.81 -77.48 -58.63
N PRO A 655 -34.44 -76.82 -57.63
CA PRO A 655 -33.89 -76.65 -56.28
C PRO A 655 -34.52 -77.63 -55.27
N ALA A 656 -33.70 -78.17 -54.37
CA ALA A 656 -34.18 -78.84 -53.15
C ALA A 656 -33.10 -78.82 -52.06
N GLU A 657 -33.44 -78.18 -50.95
CA GLU A 657 -33.11 -78.50 -49.55
C GLU A 657 -31.66 -78.83 -49.18
N MET A 658 -31.00 -77.84 -48.58
CA MET A 658 -29.91 -78.04 -47.60
C MET A 658 -30.53 -78.35 -46.22
N ALA A 659 -30.03 -79.43 -45.61
CA ALA A 659 -30.02 -79.63 -44.17
C ALA A 659 -28.70 -79.09 -43.58
N ASP A 660 -28.77 -78.80 -42.29
CA ASP A 660 -27.68 -78.58 -41.31
C ASP A 660 -26.95 -77.23 -41.38
N GLU A 661 -27.22 -76.32 -40.41
CA GLU A 661 -26.57 -76.33 -39.10
C GLU A 661 -27.19 -75.26 -38.16
N GLU A 662 -27.50 -75.72 -36.95
CA GLU A 662 -27.49 -75.07 -35.62
C GLU A 662 -27.92 -73.60 -35.45
N SER A 663 -29.05 -73.39 -34.76
CA SER A 663 -29.13 -72.37 -33.69
C SER A 663 -30.24 -72.70 -32.70
N VAL A 664 -29.83 -73.02 -31.47
CA VAL A 664 -30.67 -73.32 -30.30
C VAL A 664 -30.83 -72.06 -29.45
N GLU A 665 -32.09 -71.84 -29.02
CA GLU A 665 -32.65 -71.17 -27.82
C GLU A 665 -31.72 -70.25 -27.01
N VAL A 666 -32.03 -68.96 -26.75
CA VAL A 666 -33.11 -68.44 -25.87
C VAL A 666 -33.23 -69.18 -24.52
N ALA A 667 -32.15 -69.19 -23.74
CA ALA A 667 -32.14 -69.17 -22.28
C ALA A 667 -30.76 -68.70 -21.79
N ASP A 668 -30.68 -68.13 -20.59
CA ASP A 668 -29.45 -67.76 -19.85
C ASP A 668 -28.88 -66.33 -19.97
N LEU A 669 -29.72 -65.29 -19.92
CA LEU A 669 -29.26 -63.94 -19.48
C LEU A 669 -30.28 -63.18 -18.59
N VAL A 670 -31.02 -63.89 -17.72
CA VAL A 670 -31.82 -63.28 -16.62
C VAL A 670 -31.54 -64.00 -15.28
N GLY A 671 -30.28 -64.38 -15.06
CA GLY A 671 -29.92 -65.32 -14.00
C GLY A 671 -29.03 -64.79 -12.87
N ALA A 672 -29.00 -63.50 -12.52
CA ALA A 672 -28.20 -63.07 -11.35
C ALA A 672 -28.52 -61.68 -10.73
N TRP A 673 -29.68 -61.06 -10.97
CA TRP A 673 -30.03 -59.78 -10.32
C TRP A 673 -30.69 -59.90 -8.93
N THR A 674 -30.41 -60.98 -8.18
CA THR A 674 -30.89 -61.11 -6.80
C THR A 674 -30.08 -62.08 -5.94
N LYS A 675 -28.76 -61.84 -5.76
CA LYS A 675 -28.04 -62.45 -4.63
C LYS A 675 -26.66 -61.89 -4.29
N GLN A 676 -26.43 -60.58 -4.22
CA GLN A 676 -25.26 -60.08 -3.48
C GLN A 676 -25.36 -58.59 -3.07
N LEU A 677 -26.44 -58.23 -2.37
CA LEU A 677 -26.52 -56.99 -1.58
C LEU A 677 -26.78 -57.36 -0.12
N ASN A 678 -25.81 -58.05 0.50
CA ASN A 678 -25.58 -58.08 1.95
C ASN A 678 -24.38 -58.98 2.26
N SER A 679 -23.18 -58.39 2.34
CA SER A 679 -22.22 -58.60 3.43
C SER A 679 -20.88 -57.96 3.05
N ASP A 680 -20.61 -56.82 3.69
CA ASP A 680 -19.33 -56.39 4.23
C ASP A 680 -18.04 -56.47 3.39
N ASP A 681 -17.46 -55.28 3.24
CA ASP A 681 -16.07 -54.91 3.53
C ASP A 681 -15.04 -54.74 2.40
N SER A 682 -14.27 -53.66 2.57
CA SER A 682 -12.99 -53.26 1.94
C SER A 682 -12.96 -52.59 0.54
N SER A 683 -12.72 -51.27 0.60
CA SER A 683 -11.76 -50.44 -0.16
C SER A 683 -11.80 -50.28 -1.70
N THR A 684 -11.93 -49.00 -2.06
CA THR A 684 -11.27 -48.20 -3.12
C THR A 684 -11.76 -48.22 -4.58
N ALA A 685 -12.09 -46.99 -5.01
CA ALA A 685 -11.89 -46.33 -6.31
C ALA A 685 -12.88 -46.58 -7.48
N GLU A 686 -13.16 -45.45 -8.16
CA GLU A 686 -13.80 -45.26 -9.48
C GLU A 686 -15.34 -45.21 -9.58
N SER A 687 -15.89 -43.98 -9.58
CA SER A 687 -16.79 -43.46 -10.64
C SER A 687 -17.40 -42.10 -10.28
N GLU A 688 -16.56 -41.05 -10.23
CA GLU A 688 -16.99 -39.67 -10.47
C GLU A 688 -16.81 -39.35 -11.96
N SER A 689 -17.83 -39.59 -12.80
CA SER A 689 -17.81 -39.08 -14.19
C SER A 689 -19.17 -38.97 -14.88
N VAL A 690 -20.26 -38.73 -14.13
CA VAL A 690 -21.59 -38.49 -14.74
C VAL A 690 -22.32 -37.31 -14.10
N TYR A 691 -21.71 -36.13 -14.01
CA TYR A 691 -22.44 -34.89 -13.63
C TYR A 691 -21.86 -33.57 -14.20
N SER A 692 -21.24 -33.56 -15.40
CA SER A 692 -20.66 -32.31 -15.96
C SER A 692 -21.48 -31.60 -17.05
N THR A 693 -22.70 -32.02 -17.38
CA THR A 693 -23.52 -31.31 -18.39
C THR A 693 -25.00 -31.33 -18.04
N MET A 694 -25.44 -30.42 -17.18
CA MET A 694 -26.87 -30.15 -16.99
C MET A 694 -27.10 -28.64 -16.80
N THR A 695 -28.01 -28.06 -17.58
CA THR A 695 -28.29 -26.62 -17.50
C THR A 695 -29.19 -26.30 -16.30
N VAL A 696 -29.07 -25.09 -15.74
CA VAL A 696 -29.89 -24.58 -14.61
C VAL A 696 -31.40 -24.74 -14.85
N LYS A 697 -31.82 -24.74 -16.12
CA LYS A 697 -33.23 -24.89 -16.53
C LYS A 697 -33.74 -26.32 -16.42
N GLU A 698 -32.88 -27.32 -16.67
CA GLU A 698 -33.19 -28.75 -16.55
C GLU A 698 -33.22 -29.19 -15.08
N LEU A 699 -32.30 -28.65 -14.27
CA LEU A 699 -32.23 -28.91 -12.83
C LEU A 699 -33.48 -28.39 -12.09
N LYS A 700 -34.01 -27.23 -12.50
CA LYS A 700 -35.28 -26.68 -11.99
C LYS A 700 -36.50 -27.50 -12.40
N SER A 701 -36.49 -28.12 -13.59
CA SER A 701 -37.56 -29.00 -14.06
C SER A 701 -37.64 -30.27 -13.21
N ILE A 702 -36.50 -30.88 -12.92
CA ILE A 702 -36.40 -32.13 -12.15
C ILE A 702 -36.84 -31.91 -10.69
N LEU A 703 -36.47 -30.78 -10.09
CA LEU A 703 -36.87 -30.43 -8.72
C LEU A 703 -38.37 -30.13 -8.59
N SER A 704 -39.01 -29.63 -9.67
CA SER A 704 -40.46 -29.41 -9.74
C SER A 704 -41.24 -30.73 -9.86
N ASP A 705 -40.77 -31.67 -10.68
CA ASP A 705 -41.44 -32.97 -10.88
C ASP A 705 -41.35 -33.90 -9.65
N GLN A 706 -40.38 -33.68 -8.76
CA GLN A 706 -40.22 -34.42 -7.51
C GLN A 706 -41.01 -33.86 -6.32
N GLY A 707 -41.81 -32.80 -6.52
CA GLY A 707 -42.74 -32.27 -5.50
C GLY A 707 -42.07 -31.66 -4.26
N MET A 708 -40.82 -31.20 -4.36
CA MET A 708 -40.09 -30.62 -3.23
C MET A 708 -40.47 -29.14 -3.03
N SER A 709 -41.25 -28.82 -1.99
CA SER A 709 -41.68 -27.44 -1.73
C SER A 709 -40.55 -26.57 -1.15
N THR A 710 -40.44 -25.34 -1.64
CA THR A 710 -39.46 -24.32 -1.24
C THR A 710 -39.84 -23.63 0.08
N SER A 711 -39.50 -24.21 1.22
CA SER A 711 -39.33 -23.43 2.46
C SER A 711 -38.37 -24.10 3.46
N GLY A 712 -37.60 -23.28 4.16
CA GLY A 712 -36.60 -23.70 5.16
C GLY A 712 -35.23 -24.06 4.58
N ARG A 713 -34.30 -24.44 5.46
CA ARG A 713 -32.84 -24.65 5.24
C ARG A 713 -32.43 -25.41 3.96
N LYS A 714 -33.33 -26.15 3.31
CA LYS A 714 -33.07 -26.81 2.02
C LYS A 714 -33.10 -25.85 0.82
N ALA A 715 -33.84 -24.75 0.87
CA ALA A 715 -33.85 -23.74 -0.19
C ALA A 715 -32.51 -22.98 -0.27
N GLU A 716 -31.85 -22.79 0.87
CA GLU A 716 -30.56 -22.12 0.98
C GLU A 716 -29.41 -22.95 0.38
N LEU A 717 -29.50 -24.29 0.50
CA LEU A 717 -28.53 -25.21 -0.10
C LEU A 717 -28.66 -25.26 -1.62
N ILE A 718 -29.90 -25.24 -2.13
CA ILE A 718 -30.19 -25.20 -3.58
C ILE A 718 -29.77 -23.84 -4.17
N GLN A 719 -29.93 -22.74 -3.44
CA GLN A 719 -29.48 -21.41 -3.90
C GLN A 719 -27.96 -21.29 -3.94
N ARG A 720 -27.22 -21.93 -3.01
CA ARG A 720 -25.75 -21.99 -3.03
C ARG A 720 -25.21 -22.84 -4.17
N LEU A 721 -25.93 -23.89 -4.56
CA LEU A 721 -25.58 -24.74 -5.72
C LEU A 721 -25.95 -24.14 -7.07
N LEU A 722 -26.76 -23.07 -7.09
CA LEU A 722 -27.10 -22.32 -8.32
C LEU A 722 -26.25 -21.05 -8.50
N ASN A 723 -25.52 -20.64 -7.46
CA ASN A 723 -24.62 -19.47 -7.46
C ASN A 723 -23.14 -19.85 -7.61
N LYS A 724 -22.80 -21.14 -7.45
CA LYS A 724 -21.61 -21.75 -8.03
C LYS A 724 -21.97 -22.24 -9.41
#